data_AF-A0A1K0FJ23-F1
#
_entry.id   AF-A0A1K0FJ23-F1
#
_cell.length_a   1.000
_cell.length_b   1.000
_cell.length_c   1.000
_cell.angle_alpha   90.00
_cell.angle_beta   90.00
_cell.angle_gamma   90.00
#
_symmetry.space_group_name_H-M   'P 1'
#
loop_
_entity.id
_entity.type
_entity.pdbx_description
1 polymer ?
#
loop_
_entity_poly.entity_id
_entity_poly.type
_entity_poly.pdbx_seq_one_letter_code
_entity_poly.pdbx_strand_id
1 'polypeptide(L)'
;MCGIGAVARIDGGHLDAGVDGLLERLAQVLAHRGPDERELLREGPVGLAFTRLSLTDPDGGSQPLTLDDGSLTLIANGEVYNHRELAASLPTGTRMRTGSDCEVLLHLYRERGIRFLDDVRGMFAVILWDRRAGRLLLARDRFGIKPLYFHRNASRIILSSEMKALFLDGETPRRFDWDTALTTPALAASPTFSEAPVTTWFEDVNAVPAGTIMRIDLNGGHTSEHPYWSFPGTIRDIPRTADDFVERYRALLADSVRECATADAELGLFLSGGVDSAAVAALAAAQDVPLHTFTVLSAATYRNQDAEYAHRVAEKLGLPNHQVLFDGEHVPTAAEWKRLLWLTETPLCSPEIYYKHELHRYAKVARPHLRGMLLGAASDEFNGGYSVDMAGGGDWHDFTVQLAAMTRTGRLRDRPDLAPWWAHGNAGLLTDEAVADLTGAAPGDPYHEYLAGQYRKIQQYNVWHEDRSAAGSGIEARVPFLDHRLVELAAAVPPHLRPQLLWDKQILRRGVRDLLPEDVAARPKTPFFYGPGLPHTYRMLTRMLERDGGALIDEALSAPGAERYLNADGVRDRLRQAVADPTSSQIEMALRVVNLGLLAAMAVDLPPATRSTPSGSVRPSLSVQDWAGQRAKVELSVGLRPTLAAGLVPRLADGVLLLTRPAESDRWYLAVDGVIEYVLDGDNPTYRDLLTRVDGQTSLGMLLDDLDVTLDDLRPVLTDLTDQGLLELPGAYPA
;
A
#
# COMPACT_ATOMS: atom_id res chain seq x y z
N MET A 1 1.73 7.23 14.27
CA MET A 1 1.07 5.92 14.02
C MET A 1 1.30 5.04 15.22
N CYS A 2 0.26 4.62 15.92
CA CYS A 2 0.36 3.96 17.22
C CYS A 2 -0.42 2.63 17.19
N GLY A 3 -0.10 1.73 18.11
CA GLY A 3 -0.95 0.60 18.43
C GLY A 3 -1.93 0.98 19.53
N ILE A 4 -3.21 0.79 19.27
CA ILE A 4 -4.26 0.93 20.28
C ILE A 4 -5.00 -0.39 20.45
N GLY A 5 -5.22 -0.78 21.69
CA GLY A 5 -6.03 -1.93 22.09
C GLY A 5 -6.82 -1.62 23.36
N ALA A 6 -7.99 -2.23 23.51
CA ALA A 6 -8.79 -2.08 24.72
C ALA A 6 -9.66 -3.32 24.97
N VAL A 7 -10.03 -3.51 26.23
CA VAL A 7 -11.05 -4.46 26.65
C VAL A 7 -11.98 -3.76 27.64
N ALA A 8 -13.29 -3.98 27.52
CA ALA A 8 -14.24 -3.38 28.43
C ALA A 8 -15.41 -4.31 28.76
N ARG A 9 -15.81 -4.33 30.03
CA ARG A 9 -17.08 -4.92 30.47
C ARG A 9 -18.22 -4.01 30.03
N ILE A 10 -19.25 -4.60 29.44
CA ILE A 10 -20.45 -3.88 28.98
C ILE A 10 -21.71 -4.30 29.75
N ASP A 11 -21.55 -5.14 30.76
CA ASP A 11 -22.60 -5.62 31.66
C ASP A 11 -22.64 -4.88 33.01
N GLY A 12 -21.93 -3.75 33.12
CA GLY A 12 -21.79 -2.98 34.36
C GLY A 12 -20.79 -3.56 35.36
N GLY A 13 -20.09 -4.66 35.02
CA GLY A 13 -19.06 -5.26 35.85
C GLY A 13 -17.71 -4.53 35.80
N HIS A 14 -16.76 -4.97 36.63
CA HIS A 14 -15.37 -4.51 36.59
C HIS A 14 -14.45 -5.58 36.00
N LEU A 15 -13.33 -5.17 35.43
CA LEU A 15 -12.27 -6.06 34.98
C LEU A 15 -11.48 -6.56 36.21
N ASP A 16 -11.23 -7.86 36.25
CA ASP A 16 -10.35 -8.47 37.26
C ASP A 16 -8.86 -8.30 36.90
N ALA A 17 -7.99 -8.71 37.81
CA ALA A 17 -6.53 -8.66 37.60
C ALA A 17 -6.02 -9.65 36.54
N GLY A 18 -6.80 -10.67 36.17
CA GLY A 18 -6.43 -11.62 35.11
C GLY A 18 -6.36 -10.96 33.73
N VAL A 19 -7.00 -9.81 33.56
CA VAL A 19 -6.97 -9.01 32.33
C VAL A 19 -5.60 -8.35 32.09
N ASP A 20 -4.78 -8.16 33.12
CA ASP A 20 -3.47 -7.52 32.97
C ASP A 20 -2.61 -8.26 31.94
N GLY A 21 -2.55 -9.60 32.01
CA GLY A 21 -1.83 -10.41 31.03
C GLY A 21 -2.38 -10.32 29.60
N LEU A 22 -3.67 -10.04 29.41
CA LEU A 22 -4.25 -9.75 28.08
C LEU A 22 -3.77 -8.40 27.56
N LEU A 23 -3.79 -7.36 28.39
CA LEU A 23 -3.30 -6.02 28.03
C LEU A 23 -1.81 -6.05 27.65
N GLU A 24 -0.99 -6.83 28.36
CA GLU A 24 0.42 -7.01 28.01
C GLU A 24 0.62 -7.65 26.64
N ARG A 25 -0.16 -8.70 26.33
CA ARG A 25 -0.10 -9.35 25.02
C ARG A 25 -0.63 -8.44 23.89
N LEU A 26 -1.67 -7.65 24.17
CA LEU A 26 -2.16 -6.63 23.23
C LEU A 26 -1.08 -5.61 22.89
N ALA A 27 -0.39 -5.07 23.89
CA ALA A 27 0.71 -4.15 23.63
C ALA A 27 1.86 -4.86 22.87
N GLN A 28 2.20 -6.10 23.23
CA GLN A 28 3.28 -6.84 22.58
C GLN A 28 3.00 -7.12 21.10
N VAL A 29 1.77 -7.50 20.73
CA VAL A 29 1.40 -7.81 19.33
C VAL A 29 1.28 -6.56 18.46
N LEU A 30 1.10 -5.38 19.08
CA LEU A 30 1.00 -4.09 18.42
C LEU A 30 2.31 -3.27 18.48
N ALA A 31 3.39 -3.83 19.03
CA ALA A 31 4.65 -3.11 19.25
C ALA A 31 5.35 -2.68 17.95
N HIS A 32 5.12 -3.37 16.82
CA HIS A 32 5.66 -2.95 15.51
C HIS A 32 5.08 -1.60 15.08
N ARG A 33 3.81 -1.32 15.43
CA ARG A 33 3.14 -0.05 15.14
C ARG A 33 3.75 1.10 15.93
N GLY A 34 3.97 0.87 17.22
CA GLY A 34 4.50 1.86 18.15
C GLY A 34 5.70 1.34 18.94
N PRO A 35 6.92 1.39 18.36
CA PRO A 35 8.10 0.78 18.97
C PRO A 35 8.74 1.61 20.10
N ASP A 36 8.31 2.85 20.32
CA ASP A 36 9.04 3.80 21.19
C ASP A 36 8.62 3.71 22.65
N GLU A 37 7.32 3.57 22.93
CA GLU A 37 6.78 3.50 24.29
C GLU A 37 5.62 2.51 24.38
N ARG A 38 5.34 2.06 25.60
CA ARG A 38 4.20 1.20 25.92
C ARG A 38 3.60 1.64 27.25
N GLU A 39 2.29 1.78 27.25
CA GLU A 39 1.52 2.16 28.44
C GLU A 39 0.26 1.31 28.56
N LEU A 40 -0.08 0.95 29.80
CA LEU A 40 -1.26 0.14 30.12
C LEU A 40 -2.10 0.83 31.19
N LEU A 41 -3.42 0.78 31.04
CA LEU A 41 -4.37 1.23 32.05
C LEU A 41 -5.37 0.10 32.31
N ARG A 42 -5.64 -0.23 33.57
CA ARG A 42 -6.80 -1.02 33.97
C ARG A 42 -7.51 -0.30 35.11
N GLU A 43 -8.73 0.13 34.85
CA GLU A 43 -9.51 0.89 35.83
C GLU A 43 -11.00 0.56 35.67
N GLY A 44 -11.60 0.03 36.73
CA GLY A 44 -13.01 -0.32 36.76
C GLY A 44 -13.40 -1.24 35.58
N PRO A 45 -14.38 -0.84 34.72
CA PRO A 45 -14.82 -1.66 33.60
C PRO A 45 -13.89 -1.64 32.38
N VAL A 46 -12.86 -0.79 32.32
CA VAL A 46 -12.07 -0.53 31.11
C VAL A 46 -10.58 -0.85 31.31
N GLY A 47 -10.00 -1.51 30.32
CA GLY A 47 -8.57 -1.76 30.16
C GLY A 47 -8.09 -1.23 28.83
N LEU A 48 -6.99 -0.49 28.81
CA LEU A 48 -6.37 0.10 27.63
C LEU A 48 -4.91 -0.38 27.50
N ALA A 49 -4.49 -0.66 26.27
CA ALA A 49 -3.12 -0.96 25.89
C ALA A 49 -2.70 -0.03 24.75
N PHE A 50 -1.62 0.71 24.97
CA PHE A 50 -1.10 1.69 24.02
C PHE A 50 0.36 1.38 23.69
N THR A 51 0.71 1.50 22.41
CA THR A 51 2.10 1.49 21.94
C THR A 51 2.35 2.69 21.04
N ARG A 52 3.42 3.43 21.30
CA ARG A 52 3.66 4.76 20.70
C ARG A 52 4.69 4.71 19.59
N LEU A 53 4.39 5.35 18.45
CA LEU A 53 5.41 5.91 17.57
C LEU A 53 5.44 7.40 17.81
N SER A 54 6.57 7.89 18.28
CA SER A 54 6.74 9.29 18.64
C SER A 54 6.99 10.14 17.39
N LEU A 55 6.01 10.98 17.04
CA LEU A 55 6.01 11.79 15.81
C LEU A 55 5.75 13.29 16.09
N THR A 56 4.83 13.57 17.02
CA THR A 56 4.50 14.91 17.53
C THR A 56 4.67 14.91 19.06
N ASP A 57 5.29 15.97 19.59
CA ASP A 57 5.65 16.13 21.02
C ASP A 57 6.36 14.90 21.64
N PRO A 58 7.60 14.58 21.24
CA PRO A 58 8.23 13.34 21.64
C PRO A 58 8.39 13.13 23.14
N ASP A 59 8.54 14.21 23.92
CA ASP A 59 8.81 14.14 25.35
C ASP A 59 7.53 14.13 26.22
N GLY A 60 6.41 14.67 25.73
CA GLY A 60 5.19 14.87 26.53
C GLY A 60 3.93 14.14 26.03
N GLY A 61 3.95 13.59 24.81
CA GLY A 61 2.75 13.06 24.15
C GLY A 61 2.40 11.60 24.42
N SER A 62 2.84 11.01 25.54
CA SER A 62 2.47 9.63 25.89
C SER A 62 0.98 9.51 26.20
N GLN A 63 0.41 8.33 25.97
CA GLN A 63 -1.02 8.07 26.14
C GLN A 63 -1.22 6.85 27.03
N PRO A 64 -2.29 6.78 27.86
CA PRO A 64 -3.55 7.51 27.72
C PRO A 64 -3.51 9.00 28.09
N LEU A 65 -4.17 9.83 27.28
CA LEU A 65 -4.39 11.24 27.56
C LEU A 65 -5.60 11.38 28.50
N THR A 66 -5.44 12.06 29.64
CA THR A 66 -6.49 12.18 30.67
C THR A 66 -6.64 13.61 31.15
N LEU A 67 -7.89 14.08 31.24
CA LEU A 67 -8.20 15.39 31.81
C LEU A 67 -7.83 15.47 33.30
N ASP A 68 -7.59 16.69 33.80
CA ASP A 68 -7.20 16.93 35.21
C ASP A 68 -8.19 16.37 36.24
N ASP A 69 -9.49 16.41 35.92
CA ASP A 69 -10.54 15.88 36.79
C ASP A 69 -10.76 14.36 36.63
N GLY A 70 -9.93 13.70 35.82
CA GLY A 70 -10.00 12.28 35.51
C GLY A 70 -11.24 11.87 34.72
N SER A 71 -12.14 12.78 34.35
CA SER A 71 -13.46 12.43 33.81
C SER A 71 -13.40 11.75 32.44
N LEU A 72 -12.43 12.14 31.61
CA LEU A 72 -12.22 11.63 30.26
C LEU A 72 -10.81 11.09 30.11
N THR A 73 -10.69 9.92 29.48
CA THR A 73 -9.41 9.34 29.05
C THR A 73 -9.48 8.95 27.59
N LEU A 74 -8.41 9.15 26.83
CA LEU A 74 -8.35 8.86 25.40
C LEU A 74 -7.04 8.17 25.04
N ILE A 75 -7.12 7.17 24.18
CA ILE A 75 -6.00 6.69 23.36
C ILE A 75 -6.36 6.86 21.88
N ALA A 76 -5.38 7.21 21.06
CA ALA A 76 -5.54 7.46 19.65
C ALA A 76 -4.35 6.94 18.84
N ASN A 77 -4.66 6.41 17.65
CA ASN A 77 -3.70 6.15 16.59
C ASN A 77 -3.99 7.11 15.44
N GLY A 78 -3.12 8.09 15.21
CA GLY A 78 -3.26 9.03 14.11
C GLY A 78 -2.74 10.43 14.42
N GLU A 79 -3.18 11.38 13.62
CA GLU A 79 -2.81 12.80 13.68
C GLU A 79 -4.05 13.68 13.49
N VAL A 80 -4.15 14.74 14.30
CA VAL A 80 -5.09 15.87 14.17
C VAL A 80 -4.32 17.07 13.62
N TYR A 81 -4.28 17.19 12.29
CA TYR A 81 -3.47 18.20 11.60
C TYR A 81 -3.83 19.63 11.99
N ASN A 82 -5.10 19.91 12.25
CA ASN A 82 -5.58 21.23 12.65
C ASN A 82 -5.70 21.42 14.17
N HIS A 83 -4.99 20.63 15.00
CA HIS A 83 -5.10 20.69 16.47
C HIS A 83 -4.85 22.09 17.03
N ARG A 84 -3.91 22.87 16.45
CA ARG A 84 -3.62 24.25 16.91
C ARG A 84 -4.78 25.20 16.65
N GLU A 85 -5.41 25.08 15.48
CA GLU A 85 -6.60 25.85 15.11
C GLU A 85 -7.77 25.49 16.04
N LEU A 86 -7.98 24.20 16.27
CA LEU A 86 -9.02 23.69 17.16
C LEU A 86 -8.80 24.13 18.61
N ALA A 87 -7.56 24.06 19.11
CA ALA A 87 -7.21 24.49 20.45
C ALA A 87 -7.46 25.99 20.64
N ALA A 88 -7.18 26.82 19.62
CA ALA A 88 -7.47 28.25 19.65
C ALA A 88 -8.98 28.57 19.67
N SER A 89 -9.83 27.64 19.23
CA SER A 89 -11.30 27.77 19.28
C SER A 89 -11.93 27.41 20.63
N LEU A 90 -11.15 26.84 21.57
CA LEU A 90 -11.63 26.43 22.88
C LEU A 90 -11.83 27.65 23.82
N PRO A 91 -12.67 27.53 24.85
CA PRO A 91 -12.87 28.60 25.82
C PRO A 91 -11.57 29.13 26.42
N THR A 92 -11.47 30.45 26.57
CA THR A 92 -10.30 31.13 27.17
C THR A 92 -9.98 30.53 28.55
N GLY A 93 -8.72 30.14 28.75
CA GLY A 93 -8.26 29.49 29.99
C GLY A 93 -8.25 27.96 29.93
N THR A 94 -8.66 27.34 28.82
CA THR A 94 -8.44 25.91 28.60
C THR A 94 -6.93 25.63 28.57
N ARG A 95 -6.47 24.75 29.47
CA ARG A 95 -5.06 24.37 29.59
C ARG A 95 -4.87 22.96 29.03
N MET A 96 -4.08 22.85 27.97
CA MET A 96 -3.54 21.59 27.46
C MET A 96 -2.39 21.14 28.37
N ARG A 97 -2.30 19.85 28.68
CA ARG A 97 -1.27 19.24 29.53
C ARG A 97 -0.07 18.76 28.74
N THR A 98 -0.29 18.40 27.49
CA THR A 98 0.68 17.82 26.56
C THR A 98 0.75 18.67 25.29
N GLY A 99 1.77 18.46 24.48
CA GLY A 99 1.86 18.95 23.11
C GLY A 99 1.24 17.98 22.09
N SER A 100 0.61 16.87 22.53
CA SER A 100 -0.05 15.94 21.63
C SER A 100 -1.21 16.63 20.90
N ASP A 101 -1.18 16.51 19.59
CA ASP A 101 -2.25 16.88 18.67
C ASP A 101 -3.61 16.24 19.05
N CYS A 102 -3.60 15.02 19.59
CA CYS A 102 -4.80 14.27 19.98
C CYS A 102 -5.44 14.73 21.30
N GLU A 103 -4.73 15.47 22.16
CA GLU A 103 -5.31 15.94 23.44
C GLU A 103 -6.49 16.89 23.21
N VAL A 104 -6.47 17.65 22.11
CA VAL A 104 -7.51 18.63 21.79
C VAL A 104 -8.89 17.98 21.70
N LEU A 105 -8.94 16.69 21.34
CA LEU A 105 -10.18 15.92 21.20
C LEU A 105 -10.91 15.74 22.53
N LEU A 106 -10.18 15.61 23.66
CA LEU A 106 -10.78 15.53 24.99
C LEU A 106 -11.54 16.81 25.33
N HIS A 107 -10.94 17.95 25.02
CA HIS A 107 -11.53 19.26 25.30
C HIS A 107 -12.69 19.58 24.36
N LEU A 108 -12.57 19.23 23.07
CA LEU A 108 -13.66 19.37 22.11
C LEU A 108 -14.85 18.49 22.50
N TYR A 109 -14.62 17.26 22.98
CA TYR A 109 -15.70 16.40 23.45
C TYR A 109 -16.40 16.97 24.68
N ARG A 110 -15.64 17.49 25.65
CA ARG A 110 -16.21 18.15 26.82
C ARG A 110 -17.09 19.36 26.45
N GLU A 111 -16.69 20.13 25.45
CA GLU A 111 -17.39 21.34 25.01
C GLU A 111 -18.58 21.04 24.07
N ARG A 112 -18.38 20.18 23.07
CA ARG A 112 -19.29 20.00 21.93
C ARG A 112 -20.06 18.67 21.97
N GLY A 113 -19.75 17.79 22.92
CA GLY A 113 -20.34 16.47 23.05
C GLY A 113 -20.07 15.61 21.82
N ILE A 114 -21.10 14.96 21.28
CA ILE A 114 -20.94 13.99 20.18
C ILE A 114 -20.45 14.63 18.86
N ARG A 115 -20.56 15.95 18.70
CA ARG A 115 -20.14 16.71 17.51
C ARG A 115 -18.68 17.19 17.56
N PHE A 116 -17.86 16.56 18.40
CA PHE A 116 -16.48 17.02 18.63
C PHE A 116 -15.53 16.78 17.44
N LEU A 117 -15.95 15.96 16.47
CA LEU A 117 -15.15 15.63 15.28
C LEU A 117 -15.54 16.42 14.02
N ASP A 118 -16.62 17.21 14.06
CA ASP A 118 -17.17 17.90 12.89
C ASP A 118 -16.11 18.74 12.15
N ASP A 119 -15.27 19.46 12.90
CA ASP A 119 -14.23 20.35 12.35
C ASP A 119 -12.83 19.73 12.34
N VAL A 120 -12.68 18.46 12.76
CA VAL A 120 -11.37 17.81 12.90
C VAL A 120 -10.85 17.40 11.52
N ARG A 121 -9.63 17.85 11.18
CA ARG A 121 -8.90 17.44 9.98
C ARG A 121 -7.73 16.57 10.38
N GLY A 122 -7.68 15.36 9.83
CA GLY A 122 -6.71 14.38 10.28
C GLY A 122 -7.06 12.97 9.82
N MET A 123 -6.18 12.06 10.20
CA MET A 123 -6.36 10.62 10.07
C MET A 123 -6.25 10.03 11.47
N PHE A 124 -7.27 9.34 11.97
CA PHE A 124 -7.29 8.94 13.37
C PHE A 124 -8.23 7.78 13.62
N ALA A 125 -7.85 6.94 14.57
CA ALA A 125 -8.71 6.01 15.26
C ALA A 125 -8.63 6.34 16.75
N VAL A 126 -9.78 6.54 17.40
CA VAL A 126 -9.87 7.04 18.78
C VAL A 126 -10.70 6.08 19.63
N ILE A 127 -10.21 5.80 20.83
CA ILE A 127 -10.97 5.17 21.91
C ILE A 127 -11.01 6.19 23.06
N LEU A 128 -12.18 6.77 23.30
CA LEU A 128 -12.43 7.72 24.40
C LEU A 128 -13.34 7.09 25.44
N TRP A 129 -12.90 7.11 26.70
CA TRP A 129 -13.66 6.68 27.86
C TRP A 129 -14.20 7.88 28.64
N ASP A 130 -15.53 8.01 28.65
CA ASP A 130 -16.26 8.97 29.45
C ASP A 130 -16.73 8.29 30.74
N ARG A 131 -15.99 8.52 31.83
CA ARG A 131 -16.26 7.90 33.14
C ARG A 131 -17.58 8.36 33.72
N ARG A 132 -17.92 9.65 33.53
CA ARG A 132 -19.13 10.24 34.13
C ARG A 132 -20.39 9.68 33.48
N ALA A 133 -20.37 9.50 32.17
CA ALA A 133 -21.50 8.91 31.46
C ALA A 133 -21.44 7.38 31.36
N GLY A 134 -20.38 6.73 31.88
CA GLY A 134 -20.24 5.27 31.87
C GLY A 134 -20.21 4.67 30.46
N ARG A 135 -19.48 5.30 29.52
CA ARG A 135 -19.50 4.91 28.10
C ARG A 135 -18.14 4.97 27.43
N LEU A 136 -17.98 4.15 26.38
CA LEU A 136 -16.89 4.27 25.41
C LEU A 136 -17.40 4.94 24.13
N LEU A 137 -16.54 5.75 23.53
CA LEU A 137 -16.72 6.30 22.19
C LEU A 137 -15.56 5.81 21.32
N LEU A 138 -15.91 5.17 20.22
CA LEU A 138 -14.99 4.65 19.23
C LEU A 138 -15.20 5.47 17.97
N ALA A 139 -14.14 6.04 17.42
CA ALA A 139 -14.26 6.86 16.22
C ALA A 139 -13.14 6.57 15.24
N ARG A 140 -13.46 6.68 13.94
CA ARG A 140 -12.47 6.70 12.85
C ARG A 140 -12.62 7.96 12.02
N ASP A 141 -11.53 8.38 11.39
CA ASP A 141 -11.51 9.45 10.42
C ASP A 141 -12.46 9.19 9.23
N ARG A 142 -12.70 10.24 8.43
CA ARG A 142 -13.69 10.25 7.34
C ARG A 142 -13.47 9.15 6.32
N PHE A 143 -12.22 8.76 6.05
CA PHE A 143 -11.88 7.78 5.03
C PHE A 143 -11.45 6.44 5.62
N GLY A 144 -11.51 6.28 6.94
CA GLY A 144 -11.03 5.09 7.63
C GLY A 144 -9.53 4.86 7.40
N ILE A 145 -8.74 5.93 7.26
CA ILE A 145 -7.28 5.84 7.05
C ILE A 145 -6.65 5.08 8.21
N LYS A 146 -7.02 5.44 9.45
CA LYS A 146 -6.56 4.71 10.62
C LYS A 146 -7.55 3.60 10.99
N PRO A 147 -7.05 2.37 11.19
CA PRO A 147 -7.89 1.20 11.43
C PRO A 147 -8.28 1.05 12.90
N LEU A 148 -9.49 0.50 13.10
CA LEU A 148 -10.01 0.09 14.41
C LEU A 148 -11.07 -1.00 14.23
N TYR A 149 -10.86 -2.12 14.90
CA TYR A 149 -11.72 -3.30 14.85
C TYR A 149 -12.12 -3.73 16.24
N PHE A 150 -13.20 -4.51 16.31
CA PHE A 150 -13.69 -5.05 17.56
C PHE A 150 -14.34 -6.42 17.40
N HIS A 151 -14.32 -7.17 18.49
CA HIS A 151 -15.21 -8.29 18.73
C HIS A 151 -16.00 -8.01 20.01
N ARG A 152 -17.29 -8.36 20.04
CA ARG A 152 -18.14 -8.21 21.22
C ARG A 152 -18.98 -9.45 21.44
N ASN A 153 -19.28 -9.72 22.71
CA ASN A 153 -20.30 -10.67 23.11
C ASN A 153 -21.30 -10.01 24.07
N ALA A 154 -22.04 -10.82 24.83
CA ALA A 154 -23.05 -10.32 25.77
C ALA A 154 -22.49 -9.57 26.98
N SER A 155 -21.23 -9.82 27.38
CA SER A 155 -20.65 -9.33 28.63
C SER A 155 -19.49 -8.36 28.45
N ARG A 156 -18.76 -8.43 27.33
CA ARG A 156 -17.62 -7.55 27.06
C ARG A 156 -17.37 -7.29 25.58
N ILE A 157 -16.53 -6.29 25.34
CA ILE A 157 -15.97 -5.94 24.03
C ILE A 157 -14.45 -5.89 24.10
N ILE A 158 -13.78 -6.39 23.06
CA ILE A 158 -12.35 -6.19 22.80
C ILE A 158 -12.15 -5.39 21.52
N LEU A 159 -11.18 -4.48 21.54
CA LEU A 159 -10.90 -3.49 20.52
C LEU A 159 -9.42 -3.51 20.17
N SER A 160 -9.09 -3.28 18.90
CA SER A 160 -7.71 -3.15 18.46
C SER A 160 -7.58 -2.46 17.11
N SER A 161 -6.47 -1.75 16.91
CA SER A 161 -6.03 -1.25 15.59
C SER A 161 -5.75 -2.35 14.55
N GLU A 162 -5.54 -3.60 14.95
CA GLU A 162 -5.26 -4.78 14.10
C GLU A 162 -6.05 -6.00 14.57
N MET A 163 -6.64 -6.75 13.63
CA MET A 163 -7.62 -7.82 13.88
C MET A 163 -7.00 -8.99 14.63
N LYS A 164 -5.75 -9.35 14.31
CA LYS A 164 -5.00 -10.43 14.96
C LYS A 164 -4.84 -10.27 16.46
N ALA A 165 -4.90 -9.03 16.96
CA ALA A 165 -4.83 -8.77 18.39
C ALA A 165 -6.13 -9.14 19.12
N LEU A 166 -7.28 -9.15 18.43
CA LEU A 166 -8.56 -9.55 19.01
C LEU A 166 -8.55 -11.04 19.39
N PHE A 167 -7.85 -11.88 18.62
CA PHE A 167 -7.69 -13.32 18.90
C PHE A 167 -6.87 -13.64 20.16
N LEU A 168 -6.24 -12.64 20.78
CA LEU A 168 -5.59 -12.81 22.08
C LEU A 168 -6.58 -12.97 23.24
N ASP A 169 -7.82 -12.55 23.01
CA ASP A 169 -8.94 -12.82 23.90
C ASP A 169 -9.61 -14.14 23.54
N GLY A 170 -9.70 -15.03 24.53
CA GLY A 170 -10.18 -16.40 24.33
C GLY A 170 -11.66 -16.52 23.96
N GLU A 171 -12.44 -15.43 24.06
CA GLU A 171 -13.83 -15.39 23.64
C GLU A 171 -14.03 -14.92 22.19
N THR A 172 -12.98 -14.40 21.54
CA THR A 172 -13.05 -14.02 20.13
C THR A 172 -12.99 -15.27 19.24
N PRO A 173 -13.96 -15.49 18.33
CA PRO A 173 -13.92 -16.61 17.40
C PRO A 173 -12.66 -16.57 16.52
N ARG A 174 -11.95 -17.70 16.48
CA ARG A 174 -10.74 -17.88 15.67
C ARG A 174 -11.07 -18.63 14.39
N ARG A 175 -11.99 -18.06 13.60
CA ARG A 175 -12.51 -18.65 12.36
C ARG A 175 -12.49 -17.64 11.22
N PHE A 176 -12.09 -18.11 10.05
CA PHE A 176 -12.10 -17.34 8.82
C PHE A 176 -13.49 -17.40 8.17
N ASP A 177 -13.99 -16.26 7.72
CA ASP A 177 -15.30 -16.15 7.07
C ASP A 177 -15.15 -16.36 5.55
N TRP A 178 -15.12 -17.64 5.17
CA TRP A 178 -14.99 -18.06 3.77
C TRP A 178 -16.14 -17.57 2.88
N ASP A 179 -17.37 -17.59 3.38
CA ASP A 179 -18.56 -17.21 2.61
C ASP A 179 -18.53 -15.71 2.27
N THR A 180 -18.26 -14.85 3.26
CA THR A 180 -18.11 -13.40 3.02
C THR A 180 -16.89 -13.12 2.14
N ALA A 181 -15.77 -13.81 2.36
CA ALA A 181 -14.56 -13.58 1.56
C ALA A 181 -14.79 -13.86 0.07
N LEU A 182 -15.34 -15.04 -0.26
CA LEU A 182 -15.54 -15.49 -1.65
C LEU A 182 -16.65 -14.73 -2.38
N THR A 183 -17.59 -14.12 -1.66
CA THR A 183 -18.67 -13.31 -2.24
C THR A 183 -18.33 -11.82 -2.34
N THR A 184 -17.23 -11.38 -1.68
CA THR A 184 -16.76 -9.99 -1.73
C THR A 184 -16.29 -9.63 -3.15
N PRO A 185 -16.89 -8.60 -3.82
CA PRO A 185 -16.59 -8.26 -5.21
C PRO A 185 -15.11 -7.97 -5.51
N ALA A 186 -14.44 -7.26 -4.59
CA ALA A 186 -13.03 -6.91 -4.74
C ALA A 186 -12.13 -8.15 -4.81
N LEU A 187 -12.45 -9.20 -4.03
CA LEU A 187 -11.69 -10.44 -4.05
C LEU A 187 -12.01 -11.28 -5.27
N ALA A 188 -13.30 -11.41 -5.61
CA ALA A 188 -13.79 -12.19 -6.74
C ALA A 188 -13.48 -11.57 -8.12
N ALA A 189 -12.81 -10.41 -8.16
CA ALA A 189 -12.56 -9.64 -9.38
C ALA A 189 -13.85 -9.36 -10.17
N SER A 190 -14.95 -9.14 -9.46
CA SER A 190 -16.25 -8.90 -10.09
C SER A 190 -16.37 -7.43 -10.53
N PRO A 191 -16.83 -7.16 -11.76
CA PRO A 191 -16.97 -5.80 -12.27
C PRO A 191 -18.24 -5.12 -11.72
N THR A 192 -18.32 -4.94 -10.40
CA THR A 192 -19.47 -4.33 -9.73
C THR A 192 -19.02 -3.38 -8.63
N PHE A 193 -19.82 -2.34 -8.35
CA PHE A 193 -19.67 -1.58 -7.11
C PHE A 193 -20.37 -2.33 -5.97
N SER A 194 -19.69 -2.45 -4.82
CA SER A 194 -20.28 -3.04 -3.62
C SER A 194 -20.86 -1.94 -2.74
N GLU A 195 -22.04 -2.20 -2.16
CA GLU A 195 -22.59 -1.40 -1.07
C GLU A 195 -22.31 -2.00 0.31
N ALA A 196 -21.70 -3.18 0.36
CA ALA A 196 -21.42 -3.88 1.59
C ALA A 196 -20.43 -3.08 2.48
N PRO A 197 -20.53 -3.22 3.81
CA PRO A 197 -19.53 -2.72 4.73
C PRO A 197 -18.11 -3.27 4.46
N VAL A 198 -17.11 -2.66 5.10
CA VAL A 198 -15.73 -3.12 5.06
C VAL A 198 -15.64 -4.56 5.61
N THR A 199 -15.30 -5.50 4.74
CA THR A 199 -14.99 -6.90 5.05
C THR A 199 -13.74 -7.04 5.92
N THR A 200 -13.87 -7.78 7.02
CA THR A 200 -12.81 -8.10 8.00
C THR A 200 -12.28 -9.53 7.86
N TRP A 201 -12.86 -10.35 6.98
CA TRP A 201 -12.44 -11.72 6.63
C TRP A 201 -12.53 -12.77 7.74
N PHE A 202 -12.88 -12.39 8.98
CA PHE A 202 -12.98 -13.29 10.12
C PHE A 202 -14.36 -13.17 10.77
N GLU A 203 -14.87 -14.30 11.27
CA GLU A 203 -16.19 -14.35 11.89
C GLU A 203 -16.25 -13.53 13.18
N ASP A 204 -17.35 -12.79 13.37
CA ASP A 204 -17.60 -11.90 14.51
C ASP A 204 -16.52 -10.83 14.79
N VAL A 205 -15.69 -10.53 13.79
CA VAL A 205 -14.77 -9.39 13.81
C VAL A 205 -15.38 -8.27 12.98
N ASN A 206 -15.54 -7.10 13.57
CA ASN A 206 -16.19 -5.95 12.93
C ASN A 206 -15.24 -4.76 12.86
N ALA A 207 -15.32 -3.97 11.80
CA ALA A 207 -14.64 -2.68 11.72
C ALA A 207 -15.52 -1.60 12.34
N VAL A 208 -14.93 -0.66 13.08
CA VAL A 208 -15.61 0.60 13.40
C VAL A 208 -15.86 1.36 12.08
N PRO A 209 -17.07 1.87 11.79
CA PRO A 209 -17.32 2.56 10.53
C PRO A 209 -16.52 3.85 10.40
N ALA A 210 -16.02 4.15 9.19
CA ALA A 210 -15.38 5.42 8.87
C ALA A 210 -16.38 6.60 8.97
N GLY A 211 -15.88 7.80 9.27
CA GLY A 211 -16.73 9.00 9.41
C GLY A 211 -17.77 8.91 10.52
N THR A 212 -17.62 7.96 11.46
CA THR A 212 -18.64 7.63 12.45
C THR A 212 -18.05 7.54 13.85
N ILE A 213 -18.86 7.96 14.83
CA ILE A 213 -18.63 7.72 16.26
C ILE A 213 -19.60 6.63 16.71
N MET A 214 -19.07 5.48 17.12
CA MET A 214 -19.81 4.41 17.76
C MET A 214 -19.73 4.58 19.28
N ARG A 215 -20.88 4.69 19.94
CA ARG A 215 -21.01 4.83 21.39
C ARG A 215 -21.48 3.52 22.00
N ILE A 216 -20.79 3.07 23.04
CA ILE A 216 -21.09 1.85 23.78
C ILE A 216 -21.36 2.21 25.24
N ASP A 217 -22.56 1.91 25.71
CA ASP A 217 -22.91 1.98 27.13
C ASP A 217 -22.24 0.81 27.87
N LEU A 218 -21.47 1.11 28.91
CA LEU A 218 -20.80 0.09 29.72
C LEU A 218 -21.76 -0.59 30.71
N ASN A 219 -22.96 -0.01 30.90
CA ASN A 219 -24.04 -0.53 31.72
C ASN A 219 -25.19 -1.01 30.82
N GLY A 220 -25.07 -2.23 30.30
CA GLY A 220 -26.11 -2.88 29.50
C GLY A 220 -25.79 -3.03 28.02
N GLY A 221 -24.62 -2.55 27.57
CA GLY A 221 -24.05 -2.87 26.26
C GLY A 221 -24.79 -2.31 25.06
N HIS A 222 -25.67 -1.33 25.29
CA HIS A 222 -26.37 -0.64 24.21
C HIS A 222 -25.38 0.11 23.33
N THR A 223 -25.59 0.02 22.02
CA THR A 223 -24.75 0.64 21.01
C THR A 223 -25.57 1.59 20.17
N SER A 224 -25.00 2.75 19.89
CA SER A 224 -25.57 3.75 18.99
C SER A 224 -24.47 4.35 18.14
N GLU A 225 -24.80 4.71 16.90
CA GLU A 225 -23.87 5.30 15.96
C GLU A 225 -24.25 6.75 15.67
N HIS A 226 -23.24 7.59 15.51
CA HIS A 226 -23.36 8.97 15.08
C HIS A 226 -22.41 9.22 13.90
N PRO A 227 -22.89 9.14 12.65
CA PRO A 227 -22.10 9.57 11.52
C PRO A 227 -21.89 11.09 11.62
N TYR A 228 -20.64 11.52 11.83
CA TYR A 228 -20.27 12.94 11.83
C TYR A 228 -19.90 13.42 10.42
N TRP A 229 -19.70 12.47 9.50
CA TRP A 229 -19.49 12.73 8.08
C TRP A 229 -19.99 11.56 7.24
N SER A 230 -20.53 11.85 6.07
CA SER A 230 -20.90 10.87 5.05
C SER A 230 -20.42 11.35 3.69
N PHE A 231 -19.88 10.45 2.87
CA PHE A 231 -19.49 10.75 1.49
C PHE A 231 -20.72 11.11 0.63
N PRO A 232 -20.66 12.13 -0.27
CA PRO A 232 -19.51 12.97 -0.65
C PRO A 232 -19.39 14.27 0.15
N GLY A 233 -19.90 14.31 1.39
CA GLY A 233 -19.87 15.49 2.23
C GLY A 233 -20.83 16.59 1.79
N THR A 234 -20.66 17.78 2.37
CA THR A 234 -21.47 18.97 2.02
C THR A 234 -20.55 20.09 1.55
N ILE A 235 -20.63 20.44 0.26
CA ILE A 235 -19.92 21.60 -0.26
C ILE A 235 -20.81 22.84 -0.30
N ARG A 236 -20.24 23.94 0.18
CA ARG A 236 -20.73 25.29 -0.02
C ARG A 236 -19.84 25.98 -1.06
N ASP A 237 -20.42 26.89 -1.84
CA ASP A 237 -19.69 27.71 -2.81
C ASP A 237 -18.96 26.90 -3.90
N ILE A 238 -19.70 26.02 -4.59
CA ILE A 238 -19.18 25.22 -5.72
C ILE A 238 -18.65 26.18 -6.81
N PRO A 239 -17.39 26.01 -7.28
CA PRO A 239 -16.84 26.81 -8.37
C PRO A 239 -17.68 26.71 -9.65
N ARG A 240 -17.65 27.77 -10.48
CA ARG A 240 -18.49 27.85 -11.68
C ARG A 240 -17.76 27.45 -12.95
N THR A 241 -16.45 27.68 -13.01
CA THR A 241 -15.64 27.41 -14.20
C THR A 241 -14.60 26.34 -13.92
N ALA A 242 -14.11 25.69 -14.99
CA ALA A 242 -13.07 24.68 -14.86
C ALA A 242 -11.76 25.24 -14.28
N ASP A 243 -11.43 26.50 -14.57
CA ASP A 243 -10.22 27.15 -14.03
C ASP A 243 -10.38 27.41 -12.52
N ASP A 244 -11.55 27.88 -12.06
CA ASP A 244 -11.81 28.08 -10.63
C ASP A 244 -11.70 26.74 -9.85
N PHE A 245 -12.18 25.64 -10.44
CA PHE A 245 -12.03 24.30 -9.86
C PHE A 245 -10.56 23.92 -9.71
N VAL A 246 -9.74 24.15 -10.74
CA VAL A 246 -8.31 23.85 -10.73
C VAL A 246 -7.58 24.70 -9.68
N GLU A 247 -7.84 26.00 -9.61
CA GLU A 247 -7.22 26.90 -8.63
C GLU A 247 -7.60 26.50 -7.20
N ARG A 248 -8.88 26.21 -6.94
CA ARG A 248 -9.34 25.78 -5.62
C ARG A 248 -8.75 24.43 -5.24
N TYR A 249 -8.71 23.49 -6.17
CA TYR A 249 -8.11 22.17 -5.96
C TYR A 249 -6.61 22.30 -5.63
N ARG A 250 -5.87 23.11 -6.39
CA ARG A 250 -4.46 23.39 -6.14
C ARG A 250 -4.22 23.94 -4.74
N ALA A 251 -5.01 24.92 -4.32
CA ALA A 251 -4.88 25.53 -2.99
C ALA A 251 -5.14 24.50 -1.87
N LEU A 252 -6.20 23.70 -2.01
CA LEU A 252 -6.52 22.65 -1.04
C LEU A 252 -5.44 21.55 -0.99
N LEU A 253 -4.84 21.20 -2.13
CA LEU A 253 -3.78 20.20 -2.18
C LEU A 253 -2.51 20.72 -1.53
N ALA A 254 -2.13 21.98 -1.78
CA ALA A 254 -1.02 22.62 -1.10
C ALA A 254 -1.23 22.67 0.42
N ASP A 255 -2.44 23.00 0.88
CA ASP A 255 -2.81 23.00 2.29
C ASP A 255 -2.73 21.62 2.92
N SER A 256 -3.28 20.60 2.25
CA SER A 256 -3.25 19.21 2.71
C SER A 256 -1.81 18.68 2.80
N VAL A 257 -0.96 18.95 1.79
CA VAL A 257 0.45 18.53 1.80
C VAL A 257 1.20 19.22 2.93
N ARG A 258 0.97 20.52 3.16
CA ARG A 258 1.55 21.26 4.29
C ARG A 258 1.14 20.68 5.65
N GLU A 259 -0.15 20.37 5.82
CA GLU A 259 -0.68 19.71 7.01
C GLU A 259 0.00 18.34 7.23
N CYS A 260 0.11 17.51 6.18
CA CYS A 260 0.75 16.20 6.24
C CYS A 260 2.28 16.25 6.38
N ALA A 261 2.94 17.31 5.92
CA ALA A 261 4.40 17.47 6.01
C ALA A 261 4.86 18.06 7.35
N THR A 262 3.94 18.54 8.19
CA THR A 262 4.25 19.06 9.53
C THR A 262 4.47 17.89 10.51
N ALA A 263 5.70 17.72 11.00
CA ALA A 263 6.05 16.73 12.02
C ALA A 263 7.31 17.18 12.81
N ASP A 264 7.46 16.71 14.06
CA ASP A 264 8.67 16.94 14.87
C ASP A 264 9.78 15.91 14.56
N ALA A 265 9.48 14.92 13.71
CA ALA A 265 10.39 13.86 13.30
C ALA A 265 10.59 13.81 11.78
N GLU A 266 11.62 13.10 11.35
CA GLU A 266 11.97 12.98 9.93
C GLU A 266 10.87 12.27 9.12
N LEU A 267 10.56 12.86 7.97
CA LEU A 267 9.64 12.33 6.97
C LEU A 267 10.40 11.88 5.71
N GLY A 268 9.89 10.86 5.05
CA GLY A 268 10.26 10.49 3.69
C GLY A 268 9.10 10.67 2.70
N LEU A 269 9.36 10.37 1.43
CA LEU A 269 8.33 10.33 0.39
C LEU A 269 8.55 9.15 -0.57
N PHE A 270 7.48 8.44 -0.92
CA PHE A 270 7.52 7.48 -2.02
C PHE A 270 7.33 8.20 -3.36
N LEU A 271 8.33 8.12 -4.23
CA LEU A 271 8.36 8.81 -5.52
C LEU A 271 8.32 7.79 -6.66
N SER A 272 7.20 7.73 -7.37
CA SER A 272 6.93 6.74 -8.42
C SER A 272 7.13 7.26 -9.84
N GLY A 273 7.41 8.55 -10.03
CA GLY A 273 7.49 9.17 -11.36
C GLY A 273 6.14 9.47 -12.02
N GLY A 274 5.02 9.13 -11.35
CA GLY A 274 3.69 9.58 -11.71
C GLY A 274 3.37 10.97 -11.15
N VAL A 275 2.37 11.64 -11.73
CA VAL A 275 1.98 13.01 -11.34
C VAL A 275 1.57 13.14 -9.87
N ASP A 276 1.02 12.09 -9.26
CA ASP A 276 0.51 12.15 -7.89
C ASP A 276 1.64 12.32 -6.86
N SER A 277 2.64 11.43 -6.90
CA SER A 277 3.78 11.49 -6.00
C SER A 277 4.69 12.69 -6.32
N ALA A 278 4.81 13.06 -7.59
CA ALA A 278 5.53 14.25 -8.02
C ALA A 278 4.88 15.55 -7.49
N ALA A 279 3.55 15.65 -7.54
CA ALA A 279 2.80 16.78 -6.97
C ALA A 279 3.04 16.93 -5.47
N VAL A 280 2.95 15.82 -4.72
CA VAL A 280 3.24 15.82 -3.28
C VAL A 280 4.70 16.21 -3.03
N ALA A 281 5.65 15.70 -3.82
CA ALA A 281 7.06 16.04 -3.67
C ALA A 281 7.34 17.53 -3.90
N ALA A 282 6.78 18.12 -4.96
CA ALA A 282 6.97 19.53 -5.26
C ALA A 282 6.36 20.45 -4.19
N LEU A 283 5.15 20.13 -3.72
CA LEU A 283 4.46 20.91 -2.69
C LEU A 283 5.12 20.76 -1.32
N ALA A 284 5.64 19.57 -0.99
CA ALA A 284 6.33 19.32 0.27
C ALA A 284 7.74 19.95 0.28
N ALA A 285 8.47 19.90 -0.84
CA ALA A 285 9.76 20.57 -0.99
C ALA A 285 9.65 22.09 -0.80
N ALA A 286 8.53 22.69 -1.21
CA ALA A 286 8.25 24.11 -1.00
C ALA A 286 8.03 24.50 0.48
N GLN A 287 7.94 23.54 1.40
CA GLN A 287 7.85 23.77 2.84
C GLN A 287 9.23 23.74 3.54
N ASP A 288 10.33 23.64 2.79
CA ASP A 288 11.70 23.52 3.31
C ASP A 288 11.90 22.37 4.31
N VAL A 289 11.08 21.31 4.19
CA VAL A 289 11.20 20.10 5.02
C VAL A 289 12.31 19.22 4.43
N PRO A 290 13.29 18.77 5.23
CA PRO A 290 14.30 17.82 4.75
C PRO A 290 13.63 16.47 4.44
N LEU A 291 13.59 16.11 3.15
CA LEU A 291 12.91 14.91 2.67
C LEU A 291 13.85 14.02 1.87
N HIS A 292 13.89 12.73 2.22
CA HIS A 292 14.43 11.69 1.36
C HIS A 292 13.30 11.05 0.55
N THR A 293 13.54 10.84 -0.74
CA THR A 293 12.60 10.15 -1.63
C THR A 293 13.06 8.73 -1.90
N PHE A 294 12.11 7.80 -2.02
CA PHE A 294 12.37 6.37 -2.22
C PHE A 294 11.57 5.88 -3.44
N THR A 295 12.25 5.18 -4.33
CA THR A 295 11.70 4.75 -5.63
C THR A 295 12.02 3.28 -5.82
N VAL A 296 11.03 2.52 -6.31
CA VAL A 296 11.23 1.13 -6.74
C VAL A 296 11.97 1.14 -8.06
N LEU A 297 13.11 0.46 -8.11
CA LEU A 297 13.85 0.14 -9.32
C LEU A 297 13.73 -1.36 -9.62
N SER A 298 12.94 -1.72 -10.62
CA SER A 298 12.75 -3.08 -11.13
C SER A 298 12.74 -3.06 -12.66
N ALA A 299 12.75 -4.23 -13.30
CA ALA A 299 12.59 -4.32 -14.75
C ALA A 299 11.31 -3.63 -15.25
N ALA A 300 10.23 -3.67 -14.44
CA ALA A 300 8.98 -3.01 -14.76
C ALA A 300 9.07 -1.49 -14.68
N THR A 301 9.59 -0.96 -13.57
CA THR A 301 9.68 0.49 -13.35
C THR A 301 10.77 1.15 -14.20
N TYR A 302 11.75 0.38 -14.66
CA TYR A 302 12.69 0.80 -15.69
C TYR A 302 12.00 0.93 -17.06
N ARG A 303 11.32 -0.12 -17.52
CA ARG A 303 10.71 -0.16 -18.87
C ARG A 303 9.56 0.83 -19.04
N ASN A 304 8.73 1.00 -18.01
CA ASN A 304 7.66 1.99 -18.05
C ASN A 304 8.18 3.42 -17.76
N GLN A 305 9.48 3.57 -17.46
CA GLN A 305 10.19 4.80 -17.13
C GLN A 305 9.84 5.45 -15.79
N ASP A 306 9.03 4.83 -14.94
CA ASP A 306 8.68 5.34 -13.60
C ASP A 306 9.92 5.69 -12.77
N ALA A 307 10.91 4.80 -12.74
CA ALA A 307 12.13 4.99 -11.98
C ALA A 307 12.96 6.18 -12.51
N GLU A 308 13.02 6.35 -13.84
CA GLU A 308 13.71 7.46 -14.50
C GLU A 308 13.01 8.80 -14.23
N TYR A 309 11.69 8.85 -14.39
CA TYR A 309 10.92 10.07 -14.12
C TYR A 309 10.97 10.46 -12.64
N ALA A 310 10.95 9.49 -11.72
CA ALA A 310 11.16 9.75 -10.30
C ALA A 310 12.53 10.39 -10.04
N HIS A 311 13.59 9.88 -10.65
CA HIS A 311 14.93 10.45 -10.54
C HIS A 311 14.96 11.90 -11.05
N ARG A 312 14.39 12.19 -12.23
CA ARG A 312 14.31 13.54 -12.80
C ARG A 312 13.53 14.51 -11.93
N VAL A 313 12.40 14.09 -11.37
CA VAL A 313 11.60 14.91 -10.45
C VAL A 313 12.42 15.23 -9.20
N ALA A 314 13.10 14.24 -8.63
CA ALA A 314 13.94 14.44 -7.45
C ALA A 314 15.12 15.39 -7.74
N GLU A 315 15.80 15.22 -8.86
CA GLU A 315 16.89 16.11 -9.31
C GLU A 315 16.39 17.56 -9.47
N LYS A 316 15.26 17.75 -10.16
CA LYS A 316 14.64 19.07 -10.37
C LYS A 316 14.29 19.77 -9.05
N LEU A 317 13.86 19.01 -8.05
CA LEU A 317 13.48 19.51 -6.72
C LEU A 317 14.64 19.55 -5.73
N GLY A 318 15.84 19.09 -6.10
CA GLY A 318 16.99 19.00 -5.19
C GLY A 318 16.81 17.99 -4.06
N LEU A 319 15.98 16.96 -4.25
CA LEU A 319 15.68 15.94 -3.25
C LEU A 319 16.58 14.72 -3.41
N PRO A 320 17.18 14.19 -2.33
CA PRO A 320 17.84 12.89 -2.37
C PRO A 320 16.87 11.78 -2.80
N ASN A 321 17.26 10.97 -3.78
CA ASN A 321 16.45 9.86 -4.28
C ASN A 321 17.17 8.51 -4.14
N HIS A 322 16.55 7.59 -3.41
CA HIS A 322 17.00 6.22 -3.24
C HIS A 322 16.28 5.32 -4.24
N GLN A 323 16.99 4.86 -5.28
CA GLN A 323 16.49 3.89 -6.25
C GLN A 323 16.72 2.47 -5.69
N VAL A 324 15.72 1.92 -5.03
CA VAL A 324 15.81 0.64 -4.31
C VAL A 324 15.60 -0.52 -5.28
N LEU A 325 16.56 -1.45 -5.32
CA LEU A 325 16.60 -2.50 -6.31
C LEU A 325 15.69 -3.68 -5.94
N PHE A 326 14.79 -4.01 -6.85
CA PHE A 326 13.96 -5.22 -6.87
C PHE A 326 14.36 -6.03 -8.09
N ASP A 327 15.46 -6.77 -7.96
CA ASP A 327 15.89 -7.70 -9.00
C ASP A 327 14.85 -8.84 -9.16
N GLY A 328 14.74 -9.38 -10.37
CA GLY A 328 13.78 -10.43 -10.70
C GLY A 328 14.14 -11.82 -10.17
N GLU A 329 15.31 -11.99 -9.57
CA GLU A 329 15.80 -13.27 -9.08
C GLU A 329 15.51 -13.47 -7.59
N HIS A 330 15.35 -12.38 -6.84
CA HIS A 330 14.98 -12.46 -5.45
C HIS A 330 13.51 -12.87 -5.28
N VAL A 331 13.32 -14.03 -4.67
CA VAL A 331 12.02 -14.61 -4.37
C VAL A 331 11.80 -14.56 -2.85
N PRO A 332 10.70 -13.96 -2.35
CA PRO A 332 10.39 -13.98 -0.93
C PRO A 332 10.30 -15.41 -0.41
N THR A 333 10.81 -15.63 0.80
CA THR A 333 10.66 -16.91 1.50
C THR A 333 9.21 -17.10 1.98
N ALA A 334 8.81 -18.34 2.25
CA ALA A 334 7.52 -18.64 2.85
C ALA A 334 7.30 -17.88 4.17
N ALA A 335 8.34 -17.74 4.99
CA ALA A 335 8.27 -17.00 6.24
C ALA A 335 8.07 -15.49 6.03
N GLU A 336 8.73 -14.89 5.03
CA GLU A 336 8.56 -13.47 4.69
C GLU A 336 7.15 -13.19 4.15
N TRP A 337 6.63 -14.04 3.28
CA TRP A 337 5.26 -13.88 2.77
C TRP A 337 4.23 -14.01 3.89
N LYS A 338 4.37 -15.04 4.75
CA LYS A 338 3.50 -15.21 5.91
C LYS A 338 3.60 -14.04 6.90
N ARG A 339 4.79 -13.46 7.09
CA ARG A 339 4.97 -12.24 7.89
C ARG A 339 4.25 -11.05 7.28
N LEU A 340 4.34 -10.87 5.96
CA LEU A 340 3.61 -9.81 5.27
C LEU A 340 2.09 -10.01 5.38
N LEU A 341 1.61 -11.24 5.22
CA LEU A 341 0.20 -11.57 5.36
C LEU A 341 -0.32 -11.37 6.80
N TRP A 342 0.51 -11.68 7.80
CA TRP A 342 0.24 -11.37 9.21
C TRP A 342 0.15 -9.86 9.47
N LEU A 343 0.98 -9.05 8.80
CA LEU A 343 0.91 -7.59 8.88
C LEU A 343 -0.33 -7.04 8.19
N THR A 344 -0.65 -7.56 7.00
CA THR A 344 -1.70 -7.00 6.14
C THR A 344 -3.08 -7.52 6.50
N GLU A 345 -3.23 -8.71 7.06
CA GLU A 345 -4.52 -9.27 7.51
C GLU A 345 -5.59 -9.32 6.40
N THR A 346 -5.20 -9.48 5.12
CA THR A 346 -6.13 -9.48 3.98
C THR A 346 -5.70 -10.45 2.88
N PRO A 347 -6.63 -11.18 2.23
CA PRO A 347 -6.31 -12.02 1.09
C PRO A 347 -5.90 -11.22 -0.16
N LEU A 348 -6.12 -9.90 -0.16
CA LEU A 348 -5.71 -8.98 -1.22
C LEU A 348 -4.19 -8.66 -1.20
N CYS A 349 -3.41 -9.29 -0.32
CA CYS A 349 -1.96 -9.14 -0.26
C CYS A 349 -1.31 -9.52 -1.61
N SER A 350 -0.72 -8.53 -2.29
CA SER A 350 -0.25 -8.60 -3.68
C SER A 350 1.23 -8.18 -3.80
N PRO A 351 1.85 -8.29 -5.00
CA PRO A 351 3.20 -7.78 -5.24
C PRO A 351 3.37 -6.30 -4.89
N GLU A 352 2.35 -5.47 -5.11
CA GLU A 352 2.36 -4.05 -4.76
C GLU A 352 2.70 -3.86 -3.28
N ILE A 353 2.01 -4.63 -2.44
CA ILE A 353 2.11 -4.53 -0.99
C ILE A 353 3.47 -5.06 -0.52
N TYR A 354 3.99 -6.11 -1.16
CA TYR A 354 5.36 -6.59 -0.91
C TYR A 354 6.41 -5.52 -1.27
N TYR A 355 6.27 -4.87 -2.43
CA TYR A 355 7.23 -3.85 -2.88
C TYR A 355 7.23 -2.65 -1.93
N LYS A 356 6.06 -2.16 -1.53
CA LYS A 356 5.95 -1.07 -0.55
C LYS A 356 6.49 -1.46 0.83
N HIS A 357 6.20 -2.68 1.30
CA HIS A 357 6.74 -3.17 2.56
C HIS A 357 8.27 -3.19 2.57
N GLU A 358 8.90 -3.74 1.52
CA GLU A 358 10.35 -3.77 1.38
C GLU A 358 10.94 -2.37 1.18
N LEU A 359 10.23 -1.47 0.51
CA LEU A 359 10.64 -0.07 0.37
C LEU A 359 10.64 0.66 1.72
N HIS A 360 9.63 0.42 2.57
CA HIS A 360 9.61 0.92 3.95
C HIS A 360 10.75 0.34 4.79
N ARG A 361 11.03 -0.97 4.66
CA ARG A 361 12.15 -1.62 5.36
C ARG A 361 13.48 -0.99 4.97
N TYR A 362 13.71 -0.78 3.67
CA TYR A 362 14.89 -0.09 3.18
C TYR A 362 14.96 1.33 3.74
N ALA A 363 13.87 2.10 3.64
CA ALA A 363 13.82 3.49 4.11
C ALA A 363 14.18 3.58 5.60
N LYS A 364 13.67 2.66 6.44
CA LYS A 364 13.97 2.61 7.87
C LYS A 364 15.43 2.28 8.16
N VAL A 365 16.06 1.39 7.39
CA VAL A 365 17.50 1.08 7.54
C VAL A 365 18.37 2.23 7.06
N ALA A 366 18.05 2.81 5.91
CA ALA A 366 18.79 3.94 5.35
C ALA A 366 18.66 5.21 6.20
N ARG A 367 17.49 5.41 6.82
CA ARG A 367 17.14 6.56 7.66
C ARG A 367 16.50 6.09 8.98
N PRO A 368 17.30 5.71 10.01
CA PRO A 368 16.77 5.20 11.28
C PRO A 368 15.80 6.14 12.01
N HIS A 369 15.99 7.45 11.84
CA HIS A 369 15.16 8.50 12.45
C HIS A 369 13.88 8.82 11.65
N LEU A 370 13.70 8.25 10.45
CA LEU A 370 12.48 8.41 9.68
C LEU A 370 11.31 7.76 10.42
N ARG A 371 10.26 8.54 10.64
CA ARG A 371 9.04 8.16 11.37
C ARG A 371 7.77 8.30 10.54
N GLY A 372 7.79 9.07 9.45
CA GLY A 372 6.65 9.21 8.55
C GLY A 372 7.00 9.11 7.07
N MET A 373 6.01 8.82 6.24
CA MET A 373 6.13 8.69 4.79
C MET A 373 4.95 9.39 4.10
N LEU A 374 5.24 10.37 3.26
CA LEU A 374 4.27 11.01 2.38
C LEU A 374 4.02 10.13 1.14
N LEU A 375 2.75 9.95 0.80
CA LEU A 375 2.31 9.08 -0.29
C LEU A 375 1.38 9.81 -1.26
N GLY A 376 1.50 9.50 -2.56
CA GLY A 376 0.54 9.94 -3.59
C GLY A 376 -0.73 9.09 -3.69
N ALA A 377 -0.99 8.22 -2.72
CA ALA A 377 -2.10 7.27 -2.76
C ALA A 377 -3.47 7.99 -2.71
N ALA A 378 -4.49 7.32 -3.25
CA ALA A 378 -5.88 7.77 -3.32
C ALA A 378 -6.21 8.89 -4.35
N SER A 379 -5.19 9.42 -5.07
CA SER A 379 -5.42 10.41 -6.13
C SER A 379 -6.25 9.84 -7.28
N ASP A 380 -5.97 8.60 -7.70
CA ASP A 380 -6.66 7.96 -8.83
C ASP A 380 -8.16 7.83 -8.61
N GLU A 381 -8.54 7.47 -7.39
CA GLU A 381 -9.89 7.17 -6.97
C GLU A 381 -10.84 8.36 -7.13
N PHE A 382 -10.39 9.57 -6.77
CA PHE A 382 -11.24 10.76 -6.73
C PHE A 382 -10.95 11.77 -7.84
N ASN A 383 -9.76 11.73 -8.46
CA ASN A 383 -9.42 12.65 -9.56
C ASN A 383 -9.67 12.04 -10.95
N GLY A 384 -10.29 10.86 -11.03
CA GLY A 384 -10.58 10.17 -12.29
C GLY A 384 -9.35 9.54 -12.95
N GLY A 385 -8.40 9.06 -12.14
CA GLY A 385 -7.20 8.39 -12.64
C GLY A 385 -7.43 7.08 -13.37
N TYR A 386 -8.55 6.41 -13.11
CA TYR A 386 -8.93 5.18 -13.80
C TYR A 386 -9.81 5.41 -15.04
N SER A 387 -10.11 6.67 -15.39
CA SER A 387 -11.10 6.97 -16.44
C SER A 387 -10.71 6.42 -17.81
N VAL A 388 -9.43 6.54 -18.18
CA VAL A 388 -8.91 6.07 -19.49
C VAL A 388 -8.86 4.56 -19.56
N ASP A 389 -8.28 3.92 -18.53
CA ASP A 389 -8.16 2.46 -18.46
C ASP A 389 -9.54 1.79 -18.48
N MET A 390 -10.50 2.33 -17.72
CA MET A 390 -11.87 1.82 -17.67
C MET A 390 -12.70 2.15 -18.93
N ALA A 391 -12.32 3.16 -19.71
CA ALA A 391 -12.95 3.43 -21.01
C ALA A 391 -12.54 2.43 -22.09
N GLY A 392 -11.51 1.60 -21.86
CA GLY A 392 -11.03 0.63 -22.84
C GLY A 392 -10.48 1.26 -24.12
N GLY A 393 -9.85 2.44 -24.02
CA GLY A 393 -9.32 3.20 -25.16
C GLY A 393 -10.33 4.16 -25.82
N GLY A 394 -11.53 4.28 -25.26
CA GLY A 394 -12.55 5.25 -25.65
C GLY A 394 -12.40 6.62 -24.98
N ASP A 395 -13.51 7.35 -24.85
CA ASP A 395 -13.57 8.68 -24.22
C ASP A 395 -14.38 8.68 -22.91
N TRP A 396 -14.71 9.88 -22.39
CA TRP A 396 -15.51 10.02 -21.18
C TRP A 396 -16.90 9.37 -21.30
N HIS A 397 -17.51 9.39 -22.48
CA HIS A 397 -18.79 8.73 -22.71
C HIS A 397 -18.65 7.22 -22.54
N ASP A 398 -17.65 6.60 -23.18
CA ASP A 398 -17.38 5.17 -23.04
C ASP A 398 -17.12 4.77 -21.58
N PHE A 399 -16.36 5.60 -20.85
CA PHE A 399 -16.18 5.43 -19.41
C PHE A 399 -17.52 5.41 -18.66
N THR A 400 -18.40 6.39 -18.89
CA THR A 400 -19.71 6.44 -18.22
C THR A 400 -20.62 5.26 -18.58
N VAL A 401 -20.54 4.75 -19.82
CA VAL A 401 -21.27 3.55 -20.24
C VAL A 401 -20.81 2.33 -19.44
N GLN A 402 -19.50 2.17 -19.23
CA GLN A 402 -18.96 1.08 -18.41
C GLN A 402 -19.39 1.20 -16.94
N LEU A 403 -19.38 2.41 -16.37
CA LEU A 403 -19.87 2.63 -15.00
C LEU A 403 -21.35 2.25 -14.85
N ALA A 404 -22.18 2.62 -15.84
CA ALA A 404 -23.60 2.24 -15.85
C ALA A 404 -23.78 0.72 -15.94
N ALA A 405 -22.96 0.02 -16.74
CA ALA A 405 -22.98 -1.43 -16.82
C ALA A 405 -22.58 -2.10 -15.50
N MET A 406 -21.53 -1.62 -14.83
CA MET A 406 -21.09 -2.11 -13.51
C MET A 406 -22.15 -1.88 -12.42
N THR A 407 -22.76 -0.70 -12.43
CA THR A 407 -23.88 -0.32 -11.55
C THR A 407 -25.05 -1.29 -11.69
N ARG A 408 -25.51 -1.53 -12.92
CA ARG A 408 -26.57 -2.52 -13.19
C ARG A 408 -26.20 -3.91 -12.72
N THR A 409 -24.96 -4.34 -13.01
CA THR A 409 -24.49 -5.67 -12.61
C THR A 409 -24.49 -5.83 -11.09
N GLY A 410 -24.19 -4.76 -10.34
CA GLY A 410 -24.38 -4.70 -8.90
C GLY A 410 -25.83 -4.95 -8.48
N ARG A 411 -26.77 -4.15 -8.99
CA ARG A 411 -28.20 -4.23 -8.64
C ARG A 411 -28.86 -5.56 -9.01
N LEU A 412 -28.42 -6.20 -10.10
CA LEU A 412 -28.91 -7.52 -10.50
C LEU A 412 -28.57 -8.62 -9.49
N ARG A 413 -27.59 -8.41 -8.60
CA ARG A 413 -27.31 -9.34 -7.50
C ARG A 413 -28.46 -9.42 -6.51
N ASP A 414 -29.12 -8.29 -6.26
CA ASP A 414 -30.29 -8.19 -5.38
C ASP A 414 -31.59 -8.59 -6.08
N ARG A 415 -31.54 -8.75 -7.42
CA ARG A 415 -32.64 -9.17 -8.30
C ARG A 415 -32.25 -10.38 -9.16
N PRO A 416 -31.92 -11.54 -8.55
CA PRO A 416 -31.47 -12.72 -9.29
C PRO A 416 -32.57 -13.28 -10.22
N ASP A 417 -33.83 -12.95 -9.97
CA ASP A 417 -34.97 -13.23 -10.86
C ASP A 417 -34.86 -12.53 -12.22
N LEU A 418 -34.20 -11.38 -12.26
CA LEU A 418 -33.98 -10.59 -13.47
C LEU A 418 -32.65 -10.89 -14.18
N ALA A 419 -31.68 -11.51 -13.50
CA ALA A 419 -30.35 -11.78 -14.04
C ALA A 419 -30.33 -12.55 -15.38
N PRO A 420 -31.19 -13.56 -15.64
CA PRO A 420 -31.20 -14.28 -16.92
C PRO A 420 -31.54 -13.40 -18.14
N TRP A 421 -32.31 -12.32 -17.94
CA TRP A 421 -32.64 -11.36 -19.00
C TRP A 421 -31.44 -10.54 -19.46
N TRP A 422 -30.34 -10.59 -18.69
CA TRP A 422 -29.10 -9.85 -18.94
C TRP A 422 -27.91 -10.76 -19.24
N ALA A 423 -27.89 -11.99 -18.70
CA ALA A 423 -26.79 -12.95 -18.84
C ALA A 423 -26.49 -13.38 -20.31
N HIS A 424 -27.42 -13.12 -21.23
CA HIS A 424 -27.32 -13.52 -22.64
C HIS A 424 -26.95 -12.38 -23.61
N GLY A 425 -26.54 -11.22 -23.09
CA GLY A 425 -25.95 -10.14 -23.89
C GLY A 425 -26.44 -8.76 -23.48
N ASN A 426 -25.67 -7.74 -23.87
CA ASN A 426 -25.89 -6.31 -23.61
C ASN A 426 -27.14 -5.74 -24.36
N ALA A 427 -28.16 -6.56 -24.57
CA ALA A 427 -29.42 -6.16 -25.18
C ALA A 427 -30.26 -5.46 -24.11
N GLY A 428 -30.63 -4.20 -24.35
CA GLY A 428 -31.47 -3.38 -23.47
C GLY A 428 -32.92 -3.87 -23.36
N LEU A 429 -33.10 -5.15 -23.03
CA LEU A 429 -34.40 -5.79 -22.83
C LEU A 429 -35.08 -5.29 -21.54
N LEU A 430 -34.29 -4.85 -20.56
CA LEU A 430 -34.74 -4.24 -19.32
C LEU A 430 -34.27 -2.78 -19.25
N THR A 431 -35.13 -1.91 -18.72
CA THR A 431 -34.78 -0.53 -18.39
C THR A 431 -34.05 -0.45 -17.05
N ASP A 432 -33.30 0.63 -16.82
CA ASP A 432 -32.64 0.88 -15.53
C ASP A 432 -33.65 1.00 -14.38
N GLU A 433 -34.89 1.38 -14.68
CA GLU A 433 -36.02 1.42 -13.74
C GLU A 433 -36.48 0.01 -13.32
N ALA A 434 -36.46 -0.97 -14.23
CA ALA A 434 -36.87 -2.35 -13.91
C ALA A 434 -35.91 -3.05 -12.93
N VAL A 435 -34.65 -2.60 -12.89
CA VAL A 435 -33.59 -3.09 -12.00
C VAL A 435 -33.27 -2.11 -10.86
N ALA A 436 -34.03 -1.02 -10.73
CA ALA A 436 -33.93 -0.14 -9.58
C ALA A 436 -34.47 -0.84 -8.32
N ASP A 437 -33.92 -0.50 -7.16
CA ASP A 437 -34.29 -1.13 -5.90
C ASP A 437 -35.79 -1.00 -5.59
N LEU A 438 -36.33 -1.98 -4.84
CA LEU A 438 -37.72 -1.97 -4.32
C LEU A 438 -38.03 -0.75 -3.41
N THR A 439 -37.01 0.07 -3.08
CA THR A 439 -37.10 1.32 -2.34
C THR A 439 -37.53 2.52 -3.20
N GLY A 440 -37.57 2.38 -4.53
CA GLY A 440 -38.04 3.43 -5.45
C GLY A 440 -37.04 4.56 -5.72
N ALA A 441 -35.75 4.39 -5.38
CA ALA A 441 -34.72 5.34 -5.74
C ALA A 441 -34.45 5.29 -7.26
N ALA A 442 -34.61 6.42 -7.96
CA ALA A 442 -34.24 6.52 -9.37
C ALA A 442 -32.75 6.16 -9.55
N PRO A 443 -32.34 5.61 -10.72
CA PRO A 443 -30.93 5.39 -11.00
C PRO A 443 -30.14 6.69 -10.79
N GLY A 444 -29.19 6.65 -9.86
CA GLY A 444 -28.29 7.77 -9.62
C GLY A 444 -27.38 8.00 -10.82
N ASP A 445 -26.66 9.12 -10.77
CA ASP A 445 -25.53 9.37 -11.66
C ASP A 445 -24.48 8.26 -11.51
N PRO A 446 -24.16 7.46 -12.57
CA PRO A 446 -23.22 6.34 -12.47
C PRO A 446 -21.83 6.74 -11.98
N TYR A 447 -21.44 8.01 -12.18
CA TYR A 447 -20.18 8.51 -11.66
C TYR A 447 -20.20 8.68 -10.13
N HIS A 448 -21.34 9.08 -9.55
CA HIS A 448 -21.47 9.16 -8.09
C HIS A 448 -21.44 7.76 -7.45
N GLU A 449 -22.07 6.77 -8.07
CA GLU A 449 -22.00 5.38 -7.59
C GLU A 449 -20.59 4.81 -7.68
N TYR A 450 -19.88 5.12 -8.78
CA TYR A 450 -18.45 4.83 -8.90
C TYR A 450 -17.65 5.44 -7.75
N LEU A 451 -17.84 6.72 -7.44
CA LEU A 451 -17.12 7.38 -6.34
C LEU A 451 -17.47 6.78 -4.97
N ALA A 452 -18.73 6.42 -4.72
CA ALA A 452 -19.13 5.72 -3.51
C ALA A 452 -18.45 4.33 -3.41
N GLY A 453 -18.33 3.63 -4.55
CA GLY A 453 -17.55 2.40 -4.67
C GLY A 453 -16.07 2.62 -4.37
N GLN A 454 -15.46 3.70 -4.89
CA GLN A 454 -14.06 4.03 -4.61
C GLN A 454 -13.84 4.38 -3.13
N TYR A 455 -14.76 5.11 -2.50
CA TYR A 455 -14.73 5.42 -1.06
C TYR A 455 -14.69 4.16 -0.18
N ARG A 456 -15.40 3.10 -0.57
CA ARG A 456 -15.34 1.80 0.12
C ARG A 456 -14.05 1.04 -0.24
N LYS A 457 -13.67 1.03 -1.52
CA LYS A 457 -12.46 0.36 -2.01
C LYS A 457 -11.21 0.88 -1.32
N ILE A 458 -11.06 2.19 -1.12
CA ILE A 458 -9.86 2.73 -0.44
C ILE A 458 -9.71 2.14 0.97
N GLN A 459 -10.82 1.97 1.69
CA GLN A 459 -10.84 1.42 3.06
C GLN A 459 -10.44 -0.04 3.10
N GLN A 460 -10.67 -0.80 2.03
CA GLN A 460 -10.39 -2.25 1.93
C GLN A 460 -9.13 -2.59 1.14
N TYR A 461 -8.54 -1.62 0.43
CA TYR A 461 -7.36 -1.81 -0.39
C TYR A 461 -6.31 -0.75 -0.10
N ASN A 462 -6.46 0.48 -0.59
CA ASN A 462 -5.41 1.52 -0.55
C ASN A 462 -4.95 1.81 0.89
N VAL A 463 -5.79 2.47 1.71
CA VAL A 463 -5.35 2.90 3.04
C VAL A 463 -5.10 1.74 3.98
N TRP A 464 -5.73 0.59 3.70
CA TRP A 464 -5.47 -0.65 4.42
C TRP A 464 -4.00 -1.04 4.30
N HIS A 465 -3.50 -1.28 3.08
CA HIS A 465 -2.12 -1.75 2.95
C HIS A 465 -1.07 -0.65 3.17
N GLU A 466 -1.39 0.61 2.89
CA GLU A 466 -0.49 1.74 3.17
C GLU A 466 -0.23 1.88 4.68
N ASP A 467 -1.27 1.74 5.52
CA ASP A 467 -1.09 1.72 6.98
C ASP A 467 -0.30 0.49 7.43
N ARG A 468 -0.67 -0.72 7.00
CA ARG A 468 -0.08 -1.98 7.48
C ARG A 468 1.38 -2.16 7.09
N SER A 469 1.71 -1.90 5.83
CA SER A 469 3.06 -2.11 5.31
C SER A 469 4.07 -1.12 5.90
N ALA A 470 3.67 0.15 6.07
CA ALA A 470 4.44 1.17 6.75
C ALA A 470 4.60 0.84 8.25
N ALA A 471 3.50 0.42 8.90
CA ALA A 471 3.52 0.09 10.31
C ALA A 471 4.41 -1.10 10.66
N GLY A 472 4.56 -2.06 9.73
CA GLY A 472 5.54 -3.15 9.89
C GLY A 472 6.99 -2.70 10.03
N SER A 473 7.31 -1.44 9.69
CA SER A 473 8.64 -0.83 9.83
C SER A 473 8.68 0.33 10.83
N GLY A 474 7.63 0.52 11.64
CA GLY A 474 7.53 1.65 12.56
C GLY A 474 7.52 3.01 11.84
N ILE A 475 6.82 3.10 10.71
CA ILE A 475 6.66 4.30 9.89
C ILE A 475 5.17 4.63 9.77
N GLU A 476 4.80 5.89 9.92
CA GLU A 476 3.46 6.38 9.62
C GLU A 476 3.30 6.76 8.14
N ALA A 477 2.38 6.10 7.44
CA ALA A 477 1.89 6.56 6.14
C ALA A 477 0.96 7.78 6.27
N ARG A 478 1.19 8.80 5.43
CA ARG A 478 0.39 10.04 5.31
C ARG A 478 -0.05 10.23 3.86
N VAL A 479 -1.33 10.52 3.65
CA VAL A 479 -2.02 10.46 2.34
C VAL A 479 -2.74 11.78 2.02
N PRO A 480 -2.03 12.82 1.52
CA PRO A 480 -2.58 14.15 1.33
C PRO A 480 -3.81 14.22 0.40
N PHE A 481 -3.95 13.29 -0.54
CA PHE A 481 -5.11 13.25 -1.44
C PHE A 481 -6.42 12.86 -0.73
N LEU A 482 -6.36 12.34 0.50
CA LEU A 482 -7.52 12.04 1.34
C LEU A 482 -7.88 13.16 2.30
N ASP A 483 -7.53 14.41 1.99
CA ASP A 483 -8.22 15.54 2.60
C ASP A 483 -9.67 15.56 2.10
N HIS A 484 -10.62 15.50 3.03
CA HIS A 484 -12.03 15.55 2.67
C HIS A 484 -12.38 16.76 1.81
N ARG A 485 -11.77 17.93 2.04
CA ARG A 485 -12.04 19.13 1.24
C ARG A 485 -11.68 18.93 -0.24
N LEU A 486 -10.62 18.18 -0.54
CA LEU A 486 -10.22 17.84 -1.91
C LEU A 486 -11.19 16.85 -2.54
N VAL A 487 -11.48 15.77 -1.81
CA VAL A 487 -12.33 14.68 -2.28
C VAL A 487 -13.76 15.17 -2.51
N GLU A 488 -14.30 15.95 -1.58
CA GLU A 488 -15.59 16.61 -1.73
C GLU A 488 -15.56 17.50 -2.98
N LEU A 489 -14.53 18.33 -3.18
CA LEU A 489 -14.47 19.26 -4.32
C LEU A 489 -14.49 18.51 -5.66
N ALA A 490 -13.73 17.41 -5.77
CA ALA A 490 -13.72 16.56 -6.95
C ALA A 490 -15.09 15.88 -7.18
N ALA A 491 -15.74 15.42 -6.10
CA ALA A 491 -17.08 14.83 -6.18
C ALA A 491 -18.16 15.85 -6.58
N ALA A 492 -17.97 17.14 -6.26
CA ALA A 492 -18.90 18.21 -6.60
C ALA A 492 -18.74 18.77 -8.03
N VAL A 493 -17.80 18.26 -8.83
CA VAL A 493 -17.64 18.69 -10.23
C VAL A 493 -18.91 18.37 -11.04
N PRO A 494 -19.56 19.38 -11.64
CA PRO A 494 -20.82 19.17 -12.36
C PRO A 494 -20.60 18.33 -13.63
N PRO A 495 -21.58 17.51 -14.06
CA PRO A 495 -21.42 16.55 -15.16
C PRO A 495 -20.78 17.11 -16.43
N HIS A 496 -21.13 18.33 -16.83
CA HIS A 496 -20.62 18.98 -18.04
C HIS A 496 -19.13 19.38 -17.97
N LEU A 497 -18.54 19.49 -16.76
CA LEU A 497 -17.10 19.78 -16.58
C LEU A 497 -16.26 18.53 -16.32
N ARG A 498 -16.87 17.38 -16.01
CA ARG A 498 -16.12 16.16 -15.68
C ARG A 498 -15.19 15.67 -16.80
N PRO A 499 -15.59 15.67 -18.10
CA PRO A 499 -14.66 15.31 -19.17
C PRO A 499 -13.42 16.21 -19.22
N GLN A 500 -13.56 17.49 -18.87
CA GLN A 500 -12.46 18.47 -18.90
C GLN A 500 -11.58 18.39 -17.64
N LEU A 501 -12.14 18.01 -16.48
CA LEU A 501 -11.45 18.05 -15.19
C LEU A 501 -11.00 16.68 -14.68
N LEU A 502 -11.77 15.63 -14.94
CA LEU A 502 -11.57 14.32 -14.31
C LEU A 502 -11.09 13.26 -15.29
N TRP A 503 -11.08 13.55 -16.59
CA TRP A 503 -10.44 12.64 -17.56
C TRP A 503 -8.92 12.62 -17.33
N ASP A 504 -8.34 11.47 -17.01
CA ASP A 504 -6.89 11.33 -16.74
C ASP A 504 -6.36 12.40 -15.77
N LYS A 505 -7.11 12.71 -14.71
CA LYS A 505 -6.71 13.66 -13.66
C LYS A 505 -6.37 15.07 -14.14
N GLN A 506 -7.03 15.58 -15.17
CA GLN A 506 -6.75 16.94 -15.68
C GLN A 506 -6.79 18.02 -14.59
N ILE A 507 -7.63 17.90 -13.56
CA ILE A 507 -7.72 18.84 -12.44
C ILE A 507 -6.40 18.92 -11.66
N LEU A 508 -5.78 17.77 -11.39
CA LEU A 508 -4.47 17.68 -10.74
C LEU A 508 -3.37 18.18 -11.69
N ARG A 509 -3.31 17.65 -12.91
CA ARG A 509 -2.27 17.98 -13.90
C ARG A 509 -2.20 19.48 -14.19
N ARG A 510 -3.35 20.13 -14.38
CA ARG A 510 -3.44 21.58 -14.57
C ARG A 510 -3.05 22.33 -13.29
N GLY A 511 -3.43 21.82 -12.12
CA GLY A 511 -3.12 22.44 -10.83
C GLY A 511 -1.63 22.43 -10.44
N VAL A 512 -0.84 21.50 -10.98
CA VAL A 512 0.60 21.36 -10.65
C VAL A 512 1.53 21.56 -11.85
N ARG A 513 0.99 21.97 -13.00
CA ARG A 513 1.76 22.09 -14.25
C ARG A 513 3.00 23.00 -14.12
N ASP A 514 2.89 24.06 -13.33
CA ASP A 514 3.97 25.02 -13.09
C ASP A 514 4.99 24.57 -12.04
N LEU A 515 4.69 23.49 -11.30
CA LEU A 515 5.55 22.95 -10.24
C LEU A 515 6.45 21.81 -10.72
N LEU A 516 6.14 21.21 -11.87
CA LEU A 516 6.78 20.00 -12.39
C LEU A 516 7.38 20.23 -13.78
N PRO A 517 8.37 19.42 -14.20
CA PRO A 517 8.76 19.33 -15.60
C PRO A 517 7.55 19.06 -16.52
N GLU A 518 7.50 19.69 -17.70
CA GLU A 518 6.34 19.61 -18.60
C GLU A 518 6.06 18.16 -19.04
N ASP A 519 7.11 17.38 -19.29
CA ASP A 519 7.03 15.96 -19.64
C ASP A 519 6.42 15.13 -18.50
N VAL A 520 6.74 15.42 -17.23
CA VAL A 520 6.14 14.76 -16.05
C VAL A 520 4.66 15.14 -15.89
N ALA A 521 4.33 16.44 -15.98
CA ALA A 521 2.97 16.92 -15.80
C ALA A 521 2.01 16.38 -16.88
N ALA A 522 2.51 16.25 -18.12
CA ALA A 522 1.75 15.75 -19.27
C ALA A 522 1.78 14.21 -19.42
N ARG A 523 2.63 13.50 -18.66
CA ARG A 523 2.82 12.05 -18.81
C ARG A 523 1.52 11.27 -18.55
N PRO A 524 1.00 10.50 -19.51
CA PRO A 524 -0.18 9.66 -19.29
C PRO A 524 0.02 8.70 -18.12
N LYS A 525 -1.06 8.34 -17.41
CA LYS A 525 -0.99 7.32 -16.37
C LYS A 525 -0.49 6.02 -16.99
N THR A 526 0.53 5.42 -16.37
CA THR A 526 0.97 4.06 -16.68
C THR A 526 0.78 3.22 -15.42
N PRO A 527 0.10 2.06 -15.47
CA PRO A 527 -0.06 1.23 -14.29
C PRO A 527 1.28 0.63 -13.85
N PHE A 528 1.46 0.53 -12.53
CA PHE A 528 2.72 0.10 -11.90
C PHE A 528 3.08 -1.37 -12.22
N PHE A 529 2.08 -2.24 -12.39
CA PHE A 529 2.22 -3.63 -12.83
C PHE A 529 1.57 -3.84 -14.20
N TYR A 530 2.08 -3.17 -15.22
CA TYR A 530 1.60 -3.34 -16.58
C TYR A 530 2.75 -3.37 -17.58
N GLY A 531 2.47 -3.94 -18.75
CA GLY A 531 3.41 -3.98 -19.86
C GLY A 531 4.56 -4.99 -19.65
N PRO A 532 5.71 -4.80 -20.31
CA PRO A 532 6.72 -5.85 -20.48
C PRO A 532 7.46 -6.24 -19.19
N GLY A 533 7.25 -5.53 -18.07
CA GLY A 533 7.82 -5.86 -16.77
C GLY A 533 7.04 -6.91 -15.98
N LEU A 534 5.75 -7.05 -16.26
CA LEU A 534 4.82 -7.95 -15.56
C LEU A 534 5.32 -9.40 -15.39
N PRO A 535 5.97 -10.01 -16.42
CA PRO A 535 6.44 -11.39 -16.30
C PRO A 535 7.49 -11.61 -15.21
N HIS A 536 8.27 -10.58 -14.86
CA HIS A 536 9.28 -10.68 -13.80
C HIS A 536 8.61 -10.76 -12.43
N THR A 537 7.66 -9.88 -12.17
CA THR A 537 6.87 -9.88 -10.93
C THR A 537 6.09 -11.18 -10.76
N TYR A 538 5.44 -11.67 -11.81
CA TYR A 538 4.65 -12.90 -11.74
C TYR A 538 5.54 -14.13 -11.58
N ARG A 539 6.71 -14.17 -12.23
CA ARG A 539 7.70 -15.22 -12.01
C ARG A 539 8.19 -15.26 -10.56
N MET A 540 8.44 -14.11 -9.94
CA MET A 540 8.81 -14.04 -8.52
C MET A 540 7.74 -14.70 -7.64
N LEU A 541 6.46 -14.38 -7.86
CA LEU A 541 5.35 -14.98 -7.10
C LEU A 541 5.21 -16.48 -7.35
N THR A 542 5.27 -16.90 -8.61
CA THR A 542 5.18 -18.32 -8.97
C THR A 542 6.30 -19.12 -8.32
N ARG A 543 7.56 -18.64 -8.40
CA ARG A 543 8.71 -19.27 -7.74
C ARG A 543 8.54 -19.32 -6.22
N MET A 544 7.95 -18.30 -5.60
CA MET A 544 7.64 -18.32 -4.17
C MET A 544 6.66 -19.44 -3.83
N LEU A 545 5.60 -19.59 -4.62
CA LEU A 545 4.58 -20.61 -4.41
C LEU A 545 5.08 -22.04 -4.71
N GLU A 546 5.99 -22.21 -5.67
CA GLU A 546 6.61 -23.51 -6.01
C GLU A 546 7.73 -23.93 -5.05
N ARG A 547 8.26 -22.99 -4.26
CA ARG A 547 9.37 -23.24 -3.34
C ARG A 547 9.01 -24.31 -2.32
N ASP A 548 10.04 -25.06 -1.89
CA ASP A 548 9.92 -26.13 -0.89
C ASP A 548 8.85 -27.17 -1.27
N GLY A 549 8.67 -27.41 -2.57
CA GLY A 549 7.70 -28.38 -3.10
C GLY A 549 6.25 -27.91 -3.05
N GLY A 550 5.98 -26.61 -2.91
CA GLY A 550 4.62 -26.09 -2.79
C GLY A 550 4.10 -25.98 -1.35
N ALA A 551 4.98 -25.94 -0.35
CA ALA A 551 4.61 -26.01 1.06
C ALA A 551 3.57 -24.96 1.49
N LEU A 552 3.64 -23.73 0.96
CA LEU A 552 2.63 -22.68 1.23
C LEU A 552 1.24 -23.05 0.72
N ILE A 553 1.16 -23.72 -0.43
CA ILE A 553 -0.09 -24.15 -1.05
C ILE A 553 -0.69 -25.28 -0.21
N ASP A 554 0.14 -26.24 0.19
CA ASP A 554 -0.30 -27.36 1.03
C ASP A 554 -0.78 -26.88 2.40
N GLU A 555 -0.10 -25.90 3.01
CA GLU A 555 -0.55 -25.25 4.24
C GLU A 555 -1.90 -24.56 4.04
N ALA A 556 -2.06 -23.79 2.96
CA ALA A 556 -3.32 -23.11 2.65
C ALA A 556 -4.49 -24.07 2.39
N LEU A 557 -4.24 -25.18 1.68
CA LEU A 557 -5.25 -26.19 1.37
C LEU A 557 -5.62 -27.06 2.58
N SER A 558 -4.73 -27.16 3.56
CA SER A 558 -4.96 -27.88 4.82
C SER A 558 -5.58 -27.01 5.91
N ALA A 559 -5.83 -25.73 5.62
CA ALA A 559 -6.38 -24.80 6.58
C ALA A 559 -7.84 -25.15 6.95
N PRO A 560 -8.30 -24.82 8.18
CA PRO A 560 -9.65 -25.12 8.61
C PRO A 560 -10.73 -24.57 7.66
N GLY A 561 -11.57 -25.46 7.13
CA GLY A 561 -12.66 -25.15 6.23
C GLY A 561 -12.26 -25.04 4.75
N ALA A 562 -10.96 -25.05 4.42
CA ALA A 562 -10.49 -24.93 3.05
C ALA A 562 -11.05 -26.04 2.14
N GLU A 563 -11.16 -27.27 2.64
CA GLU A 563 -11.64 -28.45 1.90
C GLU A 563 -13.08 -28.31 1.39
N ARG A 564 -13.89 -27.44 2.02
CA ARG A 564 -15.26 -27.14 1.59
C ARG A 564 -15.30 -26.20 0.38
N TYR A 565 -14.31 -25.31 0.27
CA TYR A 565 -14.33 -24.19 -0.68
C TYR A 565 -13.29 -24.30 -1.79
N LEU A 566 -12.17 -24.97 -1.53
CA LEU A 566 -11.01 -25.01 -2.42
C LEU A 566 -10.84 -26.41 -3.02
N ASN A 567 -10.75 -26.47 -4.35
CA ASN A 567 -10.33 -27.68 -5.05
C ASN A 567 -8.81 -27.70 -5.14
N ALA A 568 -8.17 -28.62 -4.40
CA ALA A 568 -6.72 -28.73 -4.32
C ALA A 568 -6.05 -28.92 -5.69
N ASP A 569 -6.58 -29.81 -6.52
CA ASP A 569 -6.06 -30.05 -7.87
C ASP A 569 -6.25 -28.82 -8.75
N GLY A 570 -7.41 -28.16 -8.65
CA GLY A 570 -7.71 -26.91 -9.35
C GLY A 570 -6.73 -25.79 -9.01
N VAL A 571 -6.34 -25.63 -7.74
CA VAL A 571 -5.35 -24.63 -7.30
C VAL A 571 -3.97 -24.95 -7.89
N ARG A 572 -3.53 -26.21 -7.80
CA ARG A 572 -2.24 -26.64 -8.36
C ARG A 572 -2.20 -26.51 -9.88
N ASP A 573 -3.30 -26.81 -10.56
CA ASP A 573 -3.44 -26.68 -12.02
C ASP A 573 -3.34 -25.22 -12.46
N ARG A 574 -4.00 -24.30 -11.75
CA ARG A 574 -3.90 -22.86 -12.02
C ARG A 574 -2.48 -22.35 -11.84
N LEU A 575 -1.77 -22.82 -10.81
CA LEU A 575 -0.36 -22.48 -10.64
C LEU A 575 0.49 -23.01 -11.81
N ARG A 576 0.34 -24.29 -12.19
CA ARG A 576 1.07 -24.86 -13.34
C ARG A 576 0.81 -24.08 -14.64
N GLN A 577 -0.41 -23.60 -14.85
CA GLN A 577 -0.76 -22.74 -15.98
C GLN A 577 -0.07 -21.37 -15.89
N ALA A 578 -0.03 -20.74 -14.71
CA ALA A 578 0.66 -19.47 -14.48
C ALA A 578 2.19 -19.58 -14.63
N VAL A 579 2.78 -20.74 -14.33
CA VAL A 579 4.20 -21.04 -14.63
C VAL A 579 4.43 -21.06 -16.14
N ALA A 580 3.53 -21.72 -16.88
CA ALA A 580 3.63 -21.85 -18.33
C ALA A 580 3.37 -20.52 -19.07
N ASP A 581 2.52 -19.65 -18.51
CA ASP A 581 2.23 -18.31 -19.01
C ASP A 581 2.43 -17.25 -17.90
N PRO A 582 3.67 -16.75 -17.73
CA PRO A 582 3.99 -15.76 -16.70
C PRO A 582 3.42 -14.37 -17.01
N THR A 583 2.64 -14.20 -18.06
CA THR A 583 1.89 -12.95 -18.33
C THR A 583 0.45 -13.00 -17.82
N SER A 584 0.00 -14.20 -17.43
CA SER A 584 -1.38 -14.46 -17.06
C SER A 584 -1.76 -13.84 -15.71
N SER A 585 -2.86 -13.09 -15.67
CA SER A 585 -3.46 -12.60 -14.41
C SER A 585 -3.96 -13.71 -13.48
N GLN A 586 -3.93 -14.96 -13.94
CA GLN A 586 -4.31 -16.15 -13.17
C GLN A 586 -3.46 -16.33 -11.90
N ILE A 587 -2.21 -15.86 -11.89
CA ILE A 587 -1.37 -15.92 -10.69
C ILE A 587 -1.93 -15.09 -9.54
N GLU A 588 -2.54 -13.93 -9.82
CA GLU A 588 -3.15 -13.11 -8.77
C GLU A 588 -4.31 -13.84 -8.11
N MET A 589 -5.12 -14.55 -8.90
CA MET A 589 -6.23 -15.33 -8.37
C MET A 589 -5.73 -16.51 -7.54
N ALA A 590 -4.72 -17.23 -8.02
CA ALA A 590 -4.09 -18.30 -7.26
C ALA A 590 -3.51 -17.79 -5.93
N LEU A 591 -2.84 -16.63 -5.96
CA LEU A 591 -2.28 -15.98 -4.77
C LEU A 591 -3.37 -15.58 -3.78
N ARG A 592 -4.48 -14.99 -4.24
CA ARG A 592 -5.64 -14.65 -3.38
C ARG A 592 -6.16 -15.89 -2.67
N VAL A 593 -6.33 -17.00 -3.38
CA VAL A 593 -6.80 -18.27 -2.81
C VAL A 593 -5.81 -18.85 -1.80
N VAL A 594 -4.51 -18.83 -2.09
CA VAL A 594 -3.48 -19.25 -1.13
C VAL A 594 -3.51 -18.37 0.11
N ASN A 595 -3.62 -17.05 -0.05
CA ASN A 595 -3.70 -16.12 1.08
C ASN A 595 -4.96 -16.37 1.95
N LEU A 596 -6.11 -16.73 1.36
CA LEU A 596 -7.31 -17.11 2.14
C LEU A 596 -7.01 -18.28 3.07
N GLY A 597 -6.44 -19.35 2.54
CA GLY A 597 -6.08 -20.54 3.33
C GLY A 597 -5.04 -20.22 4.40
N LEU A 598 -4.00 -19.47 4.06
CA LEU A 598 -2.99 -19.06 5.04
C LEU A 598 -3.57 -18.18 6.16
N LEU A 599 -4.47 -17.24 5.86
CA LEU A 599 -5.15 -16.46 6.90
C LEU A 599 -6.06 -17.33 7.77
N ALA A 600 -6.75 -18.31 7.18
CA ALA A 600 -7.55 -19.27 7.93
C ALA A 600 -6.70 -20.13 8.88
N ALA A 601 -5.51 -20.56 8.44
CA ALA A 601 -4.56 -21.25 9.30
C ALA A 601 -4.04 -20.34 10.43
N MET A 602 -3.64 -19.11 10.11
CA MET A 602 -3.14 -18.13 11.08
C MET A 602 -4.20 -17.70 12.11
N ALA A 603 -5.49 -17.75 11.76
CA ALA A 603 -6.56 -17.50 12.72
C ALA A 603 -6.48 -18.50 13.88
N VAL A 604 -6.20 -19.78 13.60
CA VAL A 604 -6.15 -20.88 14.58
C VAL A 604 -4.79 -21.00 15.25
N ASP A 605 -3.69 -20.84 14.52
CA ASP A 605 -2.34 -20.80 15.07
C ASP A 605 -1.73 -19.41 14.85
N LEU A 606 -1.92 -18.52 15.83
CA LEU A 606 -1.55 -17.12 15.69
C LEU A 606 -0.02 -17.01 15.66
N PRO A 607 0.58 -16.49 14.58
CA PRO A 607 2.02 -16.31 14.53
C PRO A 607 2.47 -15.41 15.69
N PRO A 608 3.66 -15.68 16.28
CA PRO A 608 4.16 -14.88 17.38
C PRO A 608 4.35 -13.42 16.95
N ALA A 609 4.22 -12.51 17.92
CA ALA A 609 4.49 -11.09 17.69
C ALA A 609 5.88 -10.90 17.09
N THR A 610 5.96 -10.12 16.00
CA THR A 610 7.23 -9.84 15.37
C THR A 610 8.06 -8.89 16.24
N ARG A 611 9.37 -9.13 16.35
CA ARG A 611 10.29 -8.16 16.97
C ARG A 611 10.34 -6.91 16.09
N SER A 612 10.52 -5.74 16.70
CA SER A 612 10.53 -4.41 16.05
C SER A 612 11.60 -4.22 14.97
N THR A 613 12.56 -5.16 14.85
CA THR A 613 13.61 -5.12 13.84
C THR A 613 13.16 -5.83 12.55
N PRO A 614 13.38 -5.24 11.35
CA PRO A 614 13.20 -5.96 10.09
C PRO A 614 14.08 -7.22 10.11
N SER A 615 13.47 -8.41 10.00
CA SER A 615 14.24 -9.66 9.92
C SER A 615 14.64 -9.95 8.47
N GLY A 616 15.91 -10.29 8.22
CA GLY A 616 16.41 -10.60 6.89
C GLY A 616 17.11 -9.43 6.21
N SER A 617 17.79 -9.70 5.10
CA SER A 617 18.50 -8.69 4.30
C SER A 617 17.52 -7.67 3.73
N VAL A 618 17.80 -6.38 3.93
CA VAL A 618 17.07 -5.32 3.19
C VAL A 618 17.59 -5.21 1.77
N ARG A 619 16.75 -4.70 0.87
CA ARG A 619 17.10 -4.48 -0.53
C ARG A 619 18.25 -3.47 -0.65
N PRO A 620 19.18 -3.64 -1.59
CA PRO A 620 20.17 -2.59 -1.87
C PRO A 620 19.52 -1.42 -2.62
N SER A 621 20.19 -0.28 -2.65
CA SER A 621 19.87 0.80 -3.59
C SER A 621 20.98 0.97 -4.62
N LEU A 622 20.58 1.43 -5.80
CA LEU A 622 21.49 1.83 -6.86
C LEU A 622 21.68 3.35 -6.80
N SER A 623 22.92 3.81 -6.67
CA SER A 623 23.20 5.25 -6.86
C SER A 623 23.20 5.56 -8.35
N VAL A 624 22.23 6.36 -8.78
CA VAL A 624 22.14 6.86 -10.14
C VAL A 624 22.31 8.38 -10.09
N GLN A 625 23.38 8.88 -10.71
CA GLN A 625 23.70 10.32 -10.80
C GLN A 625 23.40 10.89 -12.19
N ASP A 626 23.69 10.10 -13.21
CA ASP A 626 23.38 10.41 -14.61
C ASP A 626 22.68 9.19 -15.21
N TRP A 627 21.36 9.29 -15.32
CA TRP A 627 20.54 8.19 -15.83
C TRP A 627 20.90 7.81 -17.27
N ALA A 628 21.22 8.81 -18.11
CA ALA A 628 21.53 8.57 -19.52
C ALA A 628 22.88 7.86 -19.68
N GLY A 629 23.91 8.34 -18.96
CA GLY A 629 25.23 7.72 -18.95
C GLY A 629 25.29 6.35 -18.27
N GLN A 630 24.41 6.09 -17.29
CA GLN A 630 24.42 4.86 -16.49
C GLN A 630 23.36 3.82 -16.93
N ARG A 631 22.71 4.02 -18.08
CA ARG A 631 21.62 3.16 -18.57
C ARG A 631 21.96 1.67 -18.59
N ALA A 632 23.11 1.31 -19.16
CA ALA A 632 23.54 -0.10 -19.24
C ALA A 632 23.70 -0.74 -17.86
N LYS A 633 24.27 -0.01 -16.90
CA LYS A 633 24.40 -0.46 -15.50
C LYS A 633 23.03 -0.67 -14.85
N VAL A 634 22.09 0.24 -15.09
CA VAL A 634 20.72 0.13 -14.57
C VAL A 634 20.04 -1.12 -15.14
N GLU A 635 20.11 -1.32 -16.46
CA GLU A 635 19.53 -2.49 -17.15
C GLU A 635 20.06 -3.80 -16.57
N LEU A 636 21.37 -3.92 -16.43
CA LEU A 636 22.00 -5.09 -15.82
C LEU A 636 21.55 -5.30 -14.37
N SER A 637 21.48 -4.23 -13.59
CA SER A 637 21.05 -4.32 -12.19
C SER A 637 19.62 -4.84 -12.05
N VAL A 638 18.71 -4.46 -12.96
CA VAL A 638 17.30 -4.90 -12.91
C VAL A 638 17.04 -6.25 -13.59
N GLY A 639 18.08 -6.99 -13.97
CA GLY A 639 17.94 -8.30 -14.62
C GLY A 639 17.63 -8.21 -16.12
N LEU A 640 17.68 -7.02 -16.73
CA LEU A 640 17.53 -6.88 -18.17
C LEU A 640 18.87 -7.15 -18.83
N ARG A 641 18.91 -8.19 -19.67
CA ARG A 641 20.08 -8.59 -20.44
C ARG A 641 19.91 -8.19 -21.90
N PRO A 642 21.00 -7.82 -22.59
CA PRO A 642 20.96 -7.63 -24.02
C PRO A 642 20.58 -8.95 -24.71
N THR A 643 19.84 -8.87 -25.82
CA THR A 643 19.55 -10.07 -26.61
C THR A 643 20.85 -10.49 -27.27
N LEU A 644 21.41 -11.61 -26.83
CA LEU A 644 22.63 -12.15 -27.44
C LEU A 644 22.38 -12.38 -28.93
N ALA A 645 23.09 -11.62 -29.76
CA ALA A 645 23.03 -11.69 -31.21
C ALA A 645 24.44 -11.71 -31.77
N ALA A 646 24.64 -12.42 -32.89
CA ALA A 646 25.94 -12.54 -33.54
C ALA A 646 26.57 -11.18 -33.93
N GLY A 647 25.76 -10.13 -34.07
CA GLY A 647 26.24 -8.78 -34.40
C GLY A 647 26.77 -7.95 -33.22
N LEU A 648 26.63 -8.42 -31.97
CA LEU A 648 27.14 -7.69 -30.80
C LEU A 648 28.66 -7.73 -30.75
N VAL A 649 29.29 -6.66 -30.27
CA VAL A 649 30.75 -6.59 -30.10
C VAL A 649 31.07 -6.58 -28.61
N PRO A 650 31.44 -7.72 -27.99
CA PRO A 650 31.81 -7.76 -26.59
C PRO A 650 33.06 -6.91 -26.31
N ARG A 651 33.07 -6.26 -25.15
CA ARG A 651 34.24 -5.55 -24.61
C ARG A 651 34.37 -5.83 -23.11
N LEU A 652 35.60 -5.86 -22.59
CA LEU A 652 35.79 -5.86 -21.14
C LEU A 652 35.22 -4.56 -20.57
N ALA A 653 34.58 -4.63 -19.40
CA ALA A 653 34.04 -3.45 -18.74
C ALA A 653 35.16 -2.49 -18.31
N ASP A 654 34.82 -1.22 -18.13
CA ASP A 654 35.78 -0.22 -17.65
C ASP A 654 36.39 -0.65 -16.31
N GLY A 655 37.73 -0.57 -16.20
CA GLY A 655 38.46 -1.00 -15.00
C GLY A 655 38.75 -2.51 -14.92
N VAL A 656 38.25 -3.31 -15.87
CA VAL A 656 38.51 -4.76 -15.95
C VAL A 656 39.69 -5.05 -16.89
N LEU A 657 40.71 -5.72 -16.35
CA LEU A 657 41.90 -6.13 -17.09
C LEU A 657 42.06 -7.64 -17.05
N LEU A 658 42.31 -8.22 -18.22
CA LEU A 658 42.73 -9.61 -18.35
C LEU A 658 44.27 -9.68 -18.32
N LEU A 659 44.82 -10.37 -17.33
CA LEU A 659 46.26 -10.45 -17.07
C LEU A 659 46.74 -11.90 -17.18
N THR A 660 47.99 -12.09 -17.59
CA THR A 660 48.67 -13.39 -17.50
C THR A 660 50.13 -13.19 -17.11
N ARG A 661 50.75 -14.22 -16.53
CA ARG A 661 52.19 -14.22 -16.24
C ARG A 661 52.94 -14.81 -17.43
N PRO A 662 53.99 -14.14 -17.95
CA PRO A 662 54.77 -14.66 -19.08
C PRO A 662 55.38 -16.06 -18.87
N ALA A 663 55.57 -16.49 -17.63
CA ALA A 663 56.12 -17.80 -17.27
C ALA A 663 55.06 -18.91 -17.05
N GLU A 664 53.76 -18.56 -17.05
CA GLU A 664 52.63 -19.46 -16.82
C GLU A 664 51.59 -19.24 -17.94
N SER A 665 51.83 -19.81 -19.14
CA SER A 665 50.99 -19.59 -20.33
C SER A 665 49.52 -20.00 -20.17
N ASP A 666 49.25 -20.88 -19.21
CA ASP A 666 47.96 -21.54 -19.07
C ASP A 666 47.09 -20.90 -17.97
N ARG A 667 47.60 -19.86 -17.30
CA ARG A 667 46.93 -19.20 -16.18
C ARG A 667 46.65 -17.74 -16.47
N TRP A 668 45.39 -17.35 -16.32
CA TRP A 668 44.92 -15.99 -16.55
C TRP A 668 44.21 -15.44 -15.32
N TYR A 669 44.20 -14.12 -15.17
CA TYR A 669 43.65 -13.41 -14.03
C TYR A 669 42.75 -12.29 -14.54
N LEU A 670 41.59 -12.10 -13.93
CA LEU A 670 40.80 -10.89 -14.11
C LEU A 670 41.05 -9.97 -12.93
N ALA A 671 41.55 -8.78 -13.24
CA ALA A 671 41.69 -7.70 -12.27
C ALA A 671 40.58 -6.66 -12.48
N VAL A 672 39.87 -6.31 -11.41
CA VAL A 672 38.85 -5.26 -11.38
C VAL A 672 39.39 -4.12 -10.55
N ASP A 673 39.51 -2.92 -11.13
CA ASP A 673 40.04 -1.71 -10.48
C ASP A 673 41.41 -1.92 -9.80
N GLY A 674 42.26 -2.76 -10.42
CA GLY A 674 43.62 -3.04 -9.96
C GLY A 674 43.75 -4.17 -8.93
N VAL A 675 42.65 -4.85 -8.57
CA VAL A 675 42.65 -6.01 -7.66
C VAL A 675 42.34 -7.27 -8.47
N ILE A 676 43.13 -8.33 -8.30
CA ILE A 676 42.83 -9.65 -8.91
C ILE A 676 41.66 -10.27 -8.15
N GLU A 677 40.50 -10.34 -8.81
CA GLU A 677 39.25 -10.90 -8.25
C GLU A 677 39.06 -12.36 -8.66
N TYR A 678 39.49 -12.73 -9.88
CA TYR A 678 39.29 -14.08 -10.42
C TYR A 678 40.57 -14.67 -10.96
N VAL A 679 40.69 -15.99 -10.79
CA VAL A 679 41.74 -16.80 -11.42
C VAL A 679 41.09 -17.76 -12.39
N LEU A 680 41.48 -17.68 -13.66
CA LEU A 680 41.04 -18.57 -14.73
C LEU A 680 42.02 -19.73 -14.81
N ASP A 681 41.80 -20.72 -13.96
CA ASP A 681 42.51 -22.00 -13.96
C ASP A 681 41.85 -22.94 -14.98
N GLY A 682 42.61 -23.86 -15.60
CA GLY A 682 42.23 -24.65 -16.80
C GLY A 682 40.97 -25.53 -16.72
N ASP A 683 40.18 -25.43 -15.66
CA ASP A 683 38.90 -26.13 -15.44
C ASP A 683 37.74 -25.54 -16.27
N ASN A 684 37.91 -24.34 -16.84
CA ASN A 684 36.91 -23.71 -17.71
C ASN A 684 37.53 -23.07 -18.97
N PRO A 685 38.01 -23.89 -19.94
CA PRO A 685 38.75 -23.42 -21.11
C PRO A 685 37.95 -22.44 -21.97
N THR A 686 36.63 -22.62 -22.06
CA THR A 686 35.72 -21.75 -22.82
C THR A 686 35.69 -20.31 -22.29
N TYR A 687 35.75 -20.10 -20.97
CA TYR A 687 35.82 -18.75 -20.36
C TYR A 687 37.10 -18.02 -20.74
N ARG A 688 38.23 -18.69 -20.59
CA ARG A 688 39.55 -18.14 -20.93
C ARG A 688 39.64 -17.83 -22.42
N ASP A 689 39.23 -18.79 -23.26
CA ASP A 689 39.39 -18.69 -24.70
C ASP A 689 38.51 -17.58 -25.30
N LEU A 690 37.32 -17.36 -24.73
CA LEU A 690 36.50 -16.19 -25.04
C LEU A 690 37.19 -14.88 -24.62
N LEU A 691 37.51 -14.72 -23.34
CA LEU A 691 38.03 -13.46 -22.78
C LEU A 691 39.34 -13.01 -23.43
N THR A 692 40.22 -13.96 -23.80
CA THR A 692 41.49 -13.67 -24.49
C THR A 692 41.31 -13.13 -25.91
N ARG A 693 40.13 -13.29 -26.50
CA ARG A 693 39.78 -12.81 -27.85
C ARG A 693 38.86 -11.58 -27.85
N VAL A 694 38.38 -11.16 -26.68
CA VAL A 694 37.58 -9.95 -26.53
C VAL A 694 38.50 -8.72 -26.66
N ASP A 695 38.43 -8.05 -27.80
CA ASP A 695 39.23 -6.87 -28.15
C ASP A 695 38.39 -5.57 -28.24
N GLY A 696 37.08 -5.67 -28.02
CA GLY A 696 36.14 -4.55 -28.19
C GLY A 696 35.85 -4.17 -29.64
N GLN A 697 36.27 -4.97 -30.62
CA GLN A 697 36.09 -4.72 -32.05
C GLN A 697 35.48 -5.92 -32.79
N THR A 698 35.80 -7.13 -32.38
CA THR A 698 35.37 -8.39 -32.99
C THR A 698 33.95 -8.73 -32.56
N SER A 699 33.09 -9.09 -33.53
CA SER A 699 31.70 -9.43 -33.25
C SER A 699 31.57 -10.82 -32.62
N LEU A 700 30.49 -11.04 -31.89
CA LEU A 700 30.19 -12.30 -31.23
C LEU A 700 30.09 -13.43 -32.26
N GLY A 701 29.51 -13.19 -33.44
CA GLY A 701 29.48 -14.16 -34.53
C GLY A 701 30.86 -14.61 -34.98
N MET A 702 31.81 -13.66 -35.11
CA MET A 702 33.19 -13.99 -35.49
C MET A 702 33.92 -14.75 -34.37
N LEU A 703 33.65 -14.42 -33.10
CA LEU A 703 34.19 -15.15 -31.96
C LEU A 703 33.64 -16.58 -31.88
N LEU A 704 32.36 -16.78 -32.18
CA LEU A 704 31.73 -18.10 -32.25
C LEU A 704 32.37 -18.96 -33.35
N ASP A 705 32.57 -18.38 -34.54
CA ASP A 705 33.22 -19.07 -35.66
C ASP A 705 34.68 -19.43 -35.35
N ASP A 706 35.44 -18.53 -34.70
CA ASP A 706 36.85 -18.78 -34.33
C ASP A 706 37.01 -19.83 -33.22
N LEU A 707 36.05 -19.89 -32.30
CA LEU A 707 36.05 -20.82 -31.18
C LEU A 707 35.41 -22.18 -31.54
N ASP A 708 34.80 -22.32 -32.72
CA ASP A 708 34.02 -23.49 -33.16
C ASP A 708 32.93 -23.89 -32.14
N VAL A 709 32.18 -22.89 -31.64
CA VAL A 709 31.11 -23.06 -30.65
C VAL A 709 29.84 -22.34 -31.08
N THR A 710 28.69 -22.79 -30.60
CA THR A 710 27.42 -22.11 -30.86
C THR A 710 27.13 -21.02 -29.84
N LEU A 711 26.22 -20.11 -30.17
CA LEU A 711 25.79 -19.07 -29.23
C LEU A 711 25.19 -19.66 -27.95
N ASP A 712 24.52 -20.81 -28.05
CA ASP A 712 23.95 -21.48 -26.88
C ASP A 712 25.02 -22.07 -25.96
N ASP A 713 26.17 -22.46 -26.50
CA ASP A 713 27.32 -22.96 -25.72
C ASP A 713 27.99 -21.82 -24.93
N LEU A 714 28.10 -20.62 -25.51
CA LEU A 714 28.66 -19.44 -24.82
C LEU A 714 27.64 -18.67 -23.98
N ARG A 715 26.35 -18.90 -24.17
CA ARG A 715 25.28 -18.17 -23.48
C ARG A 715 25.46 -18.15 -21.96
N PRO A 716 25.73 -19.26 -21.26
CA PRO A 716 25.96 -19.24 -19.81
C PRO A 716 27.16 -18.39 -19.41
N VAL A 717 28.24 -18.46 -20.20
CA VAL A 717 29.50 -17.71 -19.97
C VAL A 717 29.32 -16.22 -20.14
N LEU A 718 28.73 -15.82 -21.27
CA LEU A 718 28.46 -14.43 -21.59
C LEU A 718 27.50 -13.82 -20.59
N THR A 719 26.51 -14.58 -20.14
CA THR A 719 25.57 -14.14 -19.10
C THR A 719 26.31 -13.91 -17.79
N ASP A 720 27.07 -14.88 -17.28
CA ASP A 720 27.80 -14.75 -16.02
C ASP A 720 28.80 -13.58 -16.01
N LEU A 721 29.61 -13.44 -17.07
CA LEU A 721 30.57 -12.34 -17.18
C LEU A 721 29.88 -10.97 -17.24
N THR A 722 28.71 -10.91 -17.88
CA THR A 722 27.91 -9.68 -17.96
C THR A 722 27.23 -9.36 -16.61
N ASP A 723 26.75 -10.40 -15.91
CA ASP A 723 26.11 -10.30 -14.59
C ASP A 723 27.08 -9.80 -13.51
N GLN A 724 28.32 -10.25 -13.60
CA GLN A 724 29.41 -9.82 -12.71
C GLN A 724 29.98 -8.45 -13.10
N GLY A 725 29.49 -7.83 -14.19
CA GLY A 725 29.99 -6.55 -14.68
C GLY A 725 31.42 -6.63 -15.23
N LEU A 726 31.86 -7.82 -15.66
CA LEU A 726 33.21 -8.06 -16.19
C LEU A 726 33.27 -7.86 -17.71
N LEU A 727 32.13 -8.05 -18.38
CA LEU A 727 31.98 -7.95 -19.83
C LEU A 727 30.78 -7.05 -20.16
N GLU A 728 30.95 -6.15 -21.12
CA GLU A 728 29.89 -5.34 -21.67
C GLU A 728 29.53 -5.82 -23.08
N LEU A 729 28.23 -5.87 -23.37
CA LEU A 729 27.67 -6.25 -24.66
C LEU A 729 26.82 -5.09 -25.20
N PRO A 730 27.44 -4.06 -25.78
CA PRO A 730 26.73 -2.90 -26.32
C PRO A 730 25.85 -3.29 -27.53
N GLY A 731 24.53 -3.38 -27.32
CA GLY A 731 23.55 -3.52 -28.41
C GLY A 731 22.27 -4.30 -28.06
N ALA A 732 21.15 -3.85 -28.63
CA ALA A 732 19.80 -4.43 -28.65
C ALA A 732 19.31 -5.14 -27.36
N TYR A 733 18.98 -4.33 -26.35
CA TYR A 733 18.06 -4.74 -25.30
C TYR A 733 16.67 -4.98 -25.91
N PRO A 734 15.95 -6.05 -25.52
CA PRO A 734 14.59 -6.26 -26.01
C PRO A 734 13.71 -5.08 -25.58
N ALA A 735 13.07 -4.46 -26.59
CA ALA A 735 12.10 -3.37 -26.43
C ALA A 735 10.97 -3.74 -25.46
#